data_AF-A0A8J7XF95-F1
#
_entry.id   AF-A0A8J7XF95-F1
#
_cell.length_a   1.000
_cell.length_b   1.000
_cell.length_c   1.000
_cell.angle_alpha   90.00
_cell.angle_beta   90.00
_cell.angle_gamma   90.00
#
_symmetry.space_group_name_H-M   'P 1'
#
loop_
_entity.id
_entity.type
_entity.pdbx_description
1 polymer ?
#
loop_
_entity_poly.entity_id
_entity_poly.type
_entity_poly.pdbx_seq_one_letter_code
_entity_poly.pdbx_strand_id
1 'polypeptide(L)'
;MKEPICRKVSGYGLVLFMGISLLSVFLISGEPGLQIHTAPEGPPLPPPIVVPMTLEEVRQMISMNGYNYTVGETWLSQLSPEEFATLLRYVPPRRDVSHLSISLTDPDRTAPDGLGQPAAYDYRALGMVTPPKNQGSCGSCWSFAGIGMMESRVLIEGGPFYDLSEENVLSCNYLNAGCTGGNDDIVVNYLTKYGGSLDWCQPYDATDGTPCADCDIVRKLCGWKIIGYDFDSEDPAKIDVVKQALLDYGPLFVSINAAAPGFSTYTGGVFEYWVNATVNHAVLVVGWDDSLVHSHGSGAWIVKNSWGTGWGESGYFRIAYGSANICEYVSAFDCTRGFDYKETLYYYDDAGWQNQFYSTQYDTWGAVRFVPSASGVLERVEFWAVDDVLNYEIDVYDTRSGSGPYTFSGLLSSQSGSATKAGYYSVELITKPAITSGNDFYVAVRFNTPGYQYPVPYDFYTPISGQSYVSSDGSTWFNLQQDGYPWDVGIRAVVQQPLLAFTGYPGFFSTNAFFVVGNDAYCTDVLGTGKIAYGLAVAGVVENPEGRTHTILTSTEHDTGNLISVGGPAINPIAIEFGSIFGITYEYNPGVTFEIFCEGESIFLDLTQYPQEDICIVYVGDHDSRNVMLVWGYGWEGSYAGSAFMGDPTNWQAYPDAHLLLLRWADSNADGLVQITEITVETSI
;
A
#
# COMPACT_ATOMS: atom_id res chain seq x y z
N MET A 1 84.50 13.26 0.44
CA MET A 1 85.60 12.30 0.24
C MET A 1 85.05 10.89 0.36
N LYS A 2 85.19 10.11 -0.73
CA LYS A 2 85.09 8.63 -0.86
C LYS A 2 83.72 7.93 -0.68
N GLU A 3 83.15 7.51 -1.80
CA GLU A 3 82.43 6.21 -1.99
C GLU A 3 83.45 5.02 -2.01
N PRO A 4 83.11 3.71 -2.28
CA PRO A 4 81.82 3.03 -2.60
C PRO A 4 81.59 1.60 -1.97
N ILE A 5 80.44 0.96 -2.31
CA ILE A 5 80.21 -0.44 -2.82
C ILE A 5 78.98 -1.21 -2.22
N CYS A 6 77.93 -1.34 -3.07
CA CYS A 6 77.04 -2.47 -3.49
C CYS A 6 76.15 -3.39 -2.59
N ARG A 7 74.82 -3.32 -2.90
CA ARG A 7 73.78 -4.33 -3.31
C ARG A 7 73.14 -5.38 -2.34
N LYS A 8 71.79 -5.24 -2.18
CA LYS A 8 70.58 -6.09 -2.55
C LYS A 8 70.31 -7.36 -1.70
N VAL A 9 69.07 -7.66 -1.25
CA VAL A 9 67.85 -8.19 -1.95
C VAL A 9 66.60 -7.95 -1.04
N SER A 10 65.57 -7.16 -1.39
CA SER A 10 64.22 -7.40 -1.99
C SER A 10 63.18 -8.28 -1.25
N GLY A 11 61.95 -7.74 -1.07
CA GLY A 11 60.70 -8.51 -0.88
C GLY A 11 59.52 -7.74 -0.27
N TYR A 12 58.81 -6.90 -1.04
CA TYR A 12 57.44 -6.43 -0.75
C TYR A 12 56.62 -6.50 -2.05
N GLY A 13 55.46 -7.15 -2.00
CA GLY A 13 54.50 -7.22 -3.10
C GLY A 13 53.21 -6.51 -2.69
N LEU A 14 52.92 -5.39 -3.33
CA LEU A 14 51.67 -4.62 -3.27
C LEU A 14 50.96 -4.90 -4.60
N VAL A 15 49.69 -5.32 -4.58
CA VAL A 15 48.87 -5.48 -5.80
C VAL A 15 47.82 -4.36 -5.79
N LEU A 16 48.00 -3.41 -6.70
CA LEU A 16 47.04 -2.37 -7.07
C LEU A 16 46.34 -2.84 -8.35
N PHE A 17 45.00 -2.77 -8.41
CA PHE A 17 44.26 -2.79 -9.68
C PHE A 17 43.68 -1.39 -9.91
N MET A 18 44.17 -0.72 -10.96
CA MET A 18 43.62 0.52 -11.51
C MET A 18 42.58 0.17 -12.58
N GLY A 19 41.34 0.65 -12.42
CA GLY A 19 40.35 0.71 -13.49
C GLY A 19 40.47 2.04 -14.23
N ILE A 20 40.65 1.98 -15.56
CA ILE A 20 40.79 3.13 -16.45
C ILE A 20 39.41 3.48 -17.02
N SER A 21 38.92 4.67 -16.74
CA SER A 21 37.78 5.30 -17.41
C SER A 21 38.23 5.84 -18.78
N LEU A 22 37.54 5.47 -19.86
CA LEU A 22 37.77 6.03 -21.20
C LEU A 22 36.56 6.86 -21.65
N LEU A 23 36.71 8.17 -21.48
CA LEU A 23 35.92 9.20 -22.17
C LEU A 23 36.21 9.13 -23.68
N SER A 24 35.18 9.03 -24.50
CA SER A 24 35.30 9.12 -25.96
C SER A 24 34.95 10.54 -26.42
N VAL A 25 35.98 11.33 -26.75
CA VAL A 25 35.85 12.59 -27.50
C VAL A 25 36.07 12.28 -28.98
N PHE A 26 35.05 12.52 -29.82
CA PHE A 26 35.19 12.45 -31.27
C PHE A 26 35.93 13.67 -31.80
N LEU A 27 37.09 13.46 -32.41
CA LEU A 27 37.69 14.39 -33.38
C LEU A 27 37.91 13.65 -34.70
N ILE A 28 37.36 14.24 -35.77
CA ILE A 28 37.37 13.75 -37.14
C ILE A 28 38.75 13.98 -37.76
N SER A 29 39.37 12.93 -38.30
CA SER A 29 40.12 13.00 -39.58
C SER A 29 40.56 11.63 -40.09
N GLY A 30 40.09 11.29 -41.30
CA GLY A 30 40.94 10.83 -42.42
C GLY A 30 41.62 9.45 -42.39
N GLU A 31 41.02 8.55 -43.17
CA GLU A 31 41.62 7.46 -43.99
C GLU A 31 41.66 5.99 -43.49
N PRO A 32 41.48 5.02 -44.43
CA PRO A 32 41.01 3.67 -44.11
C PRO A 32 42.09 2.58 -44.24
N GLY A 33 41.94 1.52 -43.45
CA GLY A 33 42.51 0.20 -43.78
C GLY A 33 43.40 -0.42 -42.72
N LEU A 34 42.80 -1.03 -41.70
CA LEU A 34 43.44 -2.13 -40.96
C LEU A 34 42.35 -3.12 -40.51
N GLN A 35 42.29 -4.30 -41.13
CA GLN A 35 41.41 -5.37 -40.67
C GLN A 35 42.09 -6.09 -39.49
N ILE A 36 41.44 -6.08 -38.33
CA ILE A 36 41.82 -6.87 -37.16
C ILE A 36 40.93 -8.12 -37.14
N HIS A 37 41.55 -9.30 -37.25
CA HIS A 37 40.86 -10.56 -37.01
C HIS A 37 40.57 -10.71 -35.52
N THR A 38 39.30 -10.79 -35.14
CA THR A 38 38.85 -11.13 -33.79
C THR A 38 38.90 -12.66 -33.60
N ALA A 39 39.50 -13.11 -32.50
CA ALA A 39 39.41 -14.49 -32.05
C ALA A 39 38.01 -14.76 -31.47
N PRO A 40 37.46 -15.98 -31.59
CA PRO A 40 36.14 -16.30 -31.05
C PRO A 40 36.16 -16.24 -29.52
N GLU A 41 35.17 -15.55 -28.94
CA GLU A 41 34.93 -15.50 -27.51
C GLU A 41 34.60 -16.92 -27.00
N GLY A 42 35.41 -17.42 -26.06
CA GLY A 42 35.04 -18.61 -25.29
C GLY A 42 33.86 -18.32 -24.37
N PRO A 43 33.11 -19.35 -23.92
CA PRO A 43 31.99 -19.16 -23.02
C PRO A 43 32.45 -18.42 -21.75
N PRO A 44 31.61 -17.53 -21.18
CA PRO A 44 31.94 -16.80 -19.97
C PRO A 44 32.30 -17.79 -18.84
N LEU A 45 33.40 -17.50 -18.14
CA LEU A 45 33.74 -18.25 -16.93
C LEU A 45 32.60 -18.09 -15.92
N PRO A 46 32.18 -19.17 -15.23
CA PRO A 46 31.20 -19.04 -14.16
C PRO A 46 31.72 -18.06 -13.11
N PRO A 47 30.83 -17.27 -12.46
CA PRO A 47 31.25 -16.36 -11.40
C PRO A 47 31.99 -17.14 -10.29
N PRO A 48 32.99 -16.52 -9.64
CA PRO A 48 33.69 -17.18 -8.53
C PRO A 48 32.68 -17.57 -7.46
N ILE A 49 32.68 -18.85 -7.08
CA ILE A 49 31.88 -19.37 -5.97
C ILE A 49 32.41 -18.68 -4.70
N VAL A 50 31.66 -17.69 -4.19
CA VAL A 50 31.91 -17.11 -2.88
C VAL A 50 31.53 -18.18 -1.86
N VAL A 51 32.52 -18.82 -1.24
CA VAL A 51 32.27 -19.75 -0.14
C VAL A 51 31.74 -18.91 1.04
N PRO A 52 30.54 -19.18 1.57
CA PRO A 52 30.01 -18.43 2.71
C PRO A 52 30.92 -18.60 3.92
N MET A 53 31.16 -17.51 4.64
CA MET A 53 31.97 -17.52 5.87
C MET A 53 31.25 -18.29 6.98
N THR A 54 31.98 -19.13 7.70
CA THR A 54 31.50 -19.73 8.95
C THR A 54 31.27 -18.65 10.01
N LEU A 55 30.41 -18.92 11.00
CA LEU A 55 30.15 -17.99 12.11
C LEU A 55 31.43 -17.57 12.85
N GLU A 56 32.42 -18.46 12.95
CA GLU A 56 33.71 -18.15 13.57
C GLU A 56 34.57 -17.22 12.70
N GLU A 57 34.58 -17.41 11.38
CA GLU A 57 35.25 -16.49 10.45
C GLU A 57 34.58 -15.12 10.46
N VAL A 58 33.24 -15.07 10.59
CA VAL A 58 32.50 -13.81 10.75
C VAL A 58 32.93 -13.11 12.06
N ARG A 59 33.02 -13.82 13.19
CA ARG A 59 33.51 -13.24 14.45
C ARG A 59 34.94 -12.71 14.35
N GLN A 60 35.81 -13.43 13.63
CA GLN A 60 37.17 -12.97 13.37
C GLN A 60 37.18 -11.72 12.51
N MET A 61 36.35 -11.66 11.46
CA MET A 61 36.19 -10.48 10.61
C MET A 61 35.71 -9.27 11.40
N ILE A 62 34.69 -9.43 12.25
CA ILE A 62 34.20 -8.38 13.17
C ILE A 62 35.34 -7.88 14.05
N SER A 63 36.06 -8.80 14.71
CA SER A 63 37.17 -8.44 15.59
C SER A 63 38.32 -7.73 14.86
N MET A 64 38.65 -8.15 13.63
CA MET A 64 39.74 -7.58 12.85
C MET A 64 39.43 -6.18 12.33
N ASN A 65 38.16 -5.92 11.99
CA ASN A 65 37.70 -4.60 11.53
C ASN A 65 37.27 -3.68 12.68
N GLY A 66 37.29 -4.17 13.93
CA GLY A 66 36.87 -3.41 15.10
C GLY A 66 35.37 -3.12 15.14
N TYR A 67 34.55 -3.88 14.41
CA TYR A 67 33.10 -3.74 14.42
C TYR A 67 32.53 -4.11 15.79
N ASN A 68 31.42 -3.47 16.18
CA ASN A 68 30.82 -3.60 17.51
C ASN A 68 29.41 -4.24 17.52
N TYR A 69 29.04 -4.95 16.45
CA TYR A 69 27.83 -5.78 16.43
C TYR A 69 28.12 -7.22 16.84
N THR A 70 27.05 -7.92 17.19
CA THR A 70 27.09 -9.31 17.66
C THR A 70 26.45 -10.23 16.64
N VAL A 71 27.01 -11.45 16.56
CA VAL A 71 26.52 -12.52 15.68
C VAL A 71 26.36 -13.83 16.43
N GLY A 72 25.37 -14.62 16.03
CA GLY A 72 25.02 -15.90 16.60
C GLY A 72 24.33 -16.81 15.59
N GLU A 73 23.98 -18.02 16.04
CA GLU A 73 23.14 -18.91 15.24
C GLU A 73 21.74 -18.31 15.10
N THR A 74 21.23 -18.28 13.88
CA THR A 74 19.87 -17.85 13.54
C THR A 74 19.20 -18.96 12.73
N TRP A 75 17.93 -18.82 12.37
CA TRP A 75 17.32 -19.77 11.44
C TRP A 75 17.92 -19.65 10.02
N LEU A 76 18.45 -18.47 9.66
CA LEU A 76 19.10 -18.22 8.38
C LEU A 76 20.51 -18.83 8.30
N SER A 77 21.23 -18.93 9.42
CA SER A 77 22.57 -19.55 9.45
C SER A 77 22.54 -21.04 9.17
N GLN A 78 21.36 -21.66 9.23
CA GLN A 78 21.14 -23.07 8.94
C GLN A 78 20.85 -23.35 7.46
N LEU A 79 20.57 -22.29 6.67
CA LEU A 79 20.32 -22.40 5.24
C LEU A 79 21.64 -22.60 4.48
N SER A 80 21.59 -23.35 3.38
CA SER A 80 22.66 -23.32 2.39
C SER A 80 22.79 -21.92 1.76
N PRO A 81 23.95 -21.55 1.22
CA PRO A 81 24.10 -20.27 0.53
C PRO A 81 23.13 -20.09 -0.65
N GLU A 82 22.74 -21.18 -1.32
CA GLU A 82 21.75 -21.13 -2.40
C GLU A 82 20.35 -20.81 -1.86
N GLU A 83 19.92 -21.49 -0.79
CA GLU A 83 18.66 -21.20 -0.11
C GLU A 83 18.63 -19.77 0.43
N PHE A 84 19.69 -19.30 1.10
CA PHE A 84 19.75 -17.93 1.60
C PHE A 84 19.63 -16.90 0.46
N ALA A 85 20.28 -17.13 -0.68
CA ALA A 85 20.18 -16.26 -1.85
C ALA A 85 18.77 -16.23 -2.47
N THR A 86 17.89 -17.20 -2.19
CA THR A 86 16.48 -17.12 -2.62
C THR A 86 15.67 -16.09 -1.86
N LEU A 87 16.07 -15.74 -0.63
CA LEU A 87 15.40 -14.71 0.17
C LEU A 87 15.78 -13.28 -0.27
N LEU A 88 16.96 -13.13 -0.89
CA LEU A 88 17.55 -11.85 -1.28
C LEU A 88 17.20 -11.50 -2.74
N ARG A 89 15.97 -11.08 -2.96
CA ARG A 89 15.40 -10.85 -4.29
C ARG A 89 14.78 -9.47 -4.48
N TYR A 90 15.38 -8.44 -3.88
CA TYR A 90 15.15 -7.09 -4.39
C TYR A 90 15.85 -6.94 -5.74
N VAL A 91 15.12 -6.49 -6.75
CA VAL A 91 15.61 -6.26 -8.11
C VAL A 91 15.38 -4.80 -8.46
N PRO A 92 16.44 -3.97 -8.57
CA PRO A 92 16.28 -2.55 -8.88
C PRO A 92 15.37 -2.31 -10.10
N PRO A 93 14.53 -1.26 -10.07
CA PRO A 93 13.71 -0.87 -11.22
C PRO A 93 14.51 -0.71 -12.51
N ARG A 94 13.90 -1.05 -13.65
CA ARG A 94 14.54 -0.93 -14.97
C ARG A 94 14.51 0.49 -15.54
N ARG A 95 13.60 1.34 -15.05
CA ARG A 95 13.41 2.70 -15.55
C ARG A 95 14.61 3.58 -15.16
N ASP A 96 14.98 4.49 -16.06
CA ASP A 96 16.06 5.43 -15.81
C ASP A 96 15.53 6.64 -15.02
N VAL A 97 16.01 6.80 -13.79
CA VAL A 97 15.76 7.98 -12.96
C VAL A 97 17.07 8.61 -12.48
N SER A 98 18.17 8.35 -13.18
CA SER A 98 19.51 8.86 -12.84
C SER A 98 19.62 10.39 -12.94
N HIS A 99 18.66 11.06 -13.58
CA HIS A 99 18.59 12.52 -13.68
C HIS A 99 18.06 13.20 -12.42
N LEU A 100 17.38 12.47 -11.54
CA LEU A 100 16.77 13.03 -10.34
C LEU A 100 17.83 13.61 -9.41
N SER A 101 17.48 14.72 -8.77
CA SER A 101 18.41 15.46 -7.92
C SER A 101 18.08 15.26 -6.45
N ILE A 102 19.11 15.22 -5.62
CA ILE A 102 18.94 15.11 -4.18
C ILE A 102 18.41 16.46 -3.65
N SER A 103 17.14 16.49 -3.20
CA SER A 103 16.56 17.66 -2.53
C SER A 103 16.36 17.40 -1.04
N LEU A 104 16.92 18.28 -0.21
CA LEU A 104 16.81 18.27 1.26
C LEU A 104 15.40 18.52 1.78
N THR A 105 14.49 19.05 0.96
CA THR A 105 13.15 19.43 1.38
C THR A 105 12.12 19.09 0.31
N ASP A 106 10.99 18.51 0.71
CA ASP A 106 9.77 18.56 -0.08
C ASP A 106 9.02 19.87 0.25
N PRO A 107 8.90 20.84 -0.67
CA PRO A 107 8.17 22.07 -0.39
C PRO A 107 6.67 21.84 -0.11
N ASP A 108 6.10 20.69 -0.49
CA ASP A 108 4.72 20.32 -0.18
C ASP A 108 4.56 19.78 1.26
N ARG A 109 5.65 19.42 1.93
CA ARG A 109 5.65 18.98 3.33
C ARG A 109 6.61 19.83 4.15
N THR A 110 6.06 20.77 4.91
CA THR A 110 6.86 21.50 5.90
C THR A 110 6.92 20.67 7.18
N ALA A 111 8.14 20.37 7.63
CA ALA A 111 8.36 19.91 8.99
C ALA A 111 7.72 20.89 9.99
N PRO A 112 7.21 20.43 11.15
CA PRO A 112 6.72 21.31 12.19
C PRO A 112 7.76 22.39 12.53
N ASP A 113 7.36 23.65 12.41
CA ASP A 113 8.14 24.89 12.52
C ASP A 113 9.52 24.80 13.22
N GLY A 114 10.60 25.01 12.45
CA GLY A 114 11.85 25.65 12.90
C GLY A 114 12.71 24.90 13.94
N LEU A 115 12.33 23.70 14.35
CA LEU A 115 13.15 22.80 15.14
C LEU A 115 13.87 21.89 14.14
N GLY A 116 15.19 22.05 13.98
CA GLY A 116 15.97 21.19 13.08
C GLY A 116 15.76 19.69 13.39
N GLN A 117 16.20 18.82 12.48
CA GLN A 117 16.03 17.37 12.62
C GLN A 117 16.51 16.89 14.01
N PRO A 118 15.70 16.07 14.72
CA PRO A 118 16.11 15.56 16.03
C PRO A 118 17.31 14.62 15.89
N ALA A 119 18.14 14.54 16.92
CA ALA A 119 19.29 13.63 16.94
C ALA A 119 18.88 12.15 16.93
N ALA A 120 17.65 11.83 17.33
CA ALA A 120 17.08 10.49 17.25
C ALA A 120 15.57 10.56 17.04
N TYR A 121 15.03 9.59 16.31
CA TYR A 121 13.60 9.44 16.06
C TYR A 121 13.26 7.97 15.86
N ASP A 122 12.16 7.49 16.44
CA ASP A 122 11.78 6.08 16.38
C ASP A 122 10.26 5.93 16.27
N TYR A 123 9.76 5.56 15.10
CA TYR A 123 8.32 5.36 14.87
C TYR A 123 7.74 4.19 15.67
N ARG A 124 8.57 3.24 16.13
CA ARG A 124 8.11 2.13 17.00
C ARG A 124 7.67 2.67 18.35
N ALA A 125 8.42 3.62 18.91
CA ALA A 125 8.09 4.26 20.18
C ALA A 125 6.80 5.09 20.10
N LEU A 126 6.39 5.48 18.89
CA LEU A 126 5.14 6.20 18.62
C LEU A 126 3.96 5.28 18.32
N GLY A 127 4.15 3.96 18.23
CA GLY A 127 3.10 3.02 17.84
C GLY A 127 2.70 3.09 16.36
N MET A 128 3.57 3.65 15.51
CA MET A 128 3.30 3.91 14.09
C MET A 128 3.97 2.89 13.16
N VAL A 129 4.38 1.74 13.70
CA VAL A 129 5.00 0.64 12.97
C VAL A 129 4.36 -0.66 13.45
N THR A 130 3.89 -1.48 12.51
CA THR A 130 3.33 -2.80 12.80
C THR A 130 4.42 -3.83 13.16
N PRO A 131 4.09 -4.94 13.82
CA PRO A 131 5.05 -6.00 14.14
C PRO A 131 5.80 -6.56 12.91
N PRO A 132 7.06 -7.01 13.06
CA PRO A 132 7.77 -7.74 12.01
C PRO A 132 7.12 -9.08 11.66
N LYS A 133 6.95 -9.33 10.35
CA LYS A 133 6.47 -10.60 9.79
C LYS A 133 7.62 -11.42 9.21
N ASN A 134 7.33 -12.56 8.58
CA ASN A 134 8.35 -13.49 8.08
C ASN A 134 8.08 -13.91 6.62
N GLN A 135 8.99 -13.57 5.71
CA GLN A 135 8.95 -13.96 4.30
C GLN A 135 9.31 -15.43 4.02
N GLY A 136 9.72 -16.18 5.05
CA GLY A 136 10.08 -17.60 4.89
C GLY A 136 11.17 -17.80 3.83
N SER A 137 10.95 -18.74 2.91
CA SER A 137 11.88 -19.10 1.83
C SER A 137 11.69 -18.29 0.53
N CYS A 138 10.74 -17.36 0.49
CA CYS A 138 10.41 -16.63 -0.71
C CYS A 138 11.23 -15.36 -0.86
N GLY A 139 11.57 -15.00 -2.09
CA GLY A 139 12.22 -13.73 -2.45
C GLY A 139 11.28 -12.52 -2.45
N SER A 140 10.40 -12.40 -1.45
CA SER A 140 9.34 -11.39 -1.42
C SER A 140 9.61 -10.20 -0.49
N CYS A 141 10.87 -9.96 -0.09
CA CYS A 141 11.26 -8.83 0.77
C CYS A 141 10.68 -7.48 0.31
N TRP A 142 10.59 -7.28 -1.01
CA TRP A 142 10.00 -6.10 -1.64
C TRP A 142 8.50 -5.94 -1.31
N SER A 143 7.74 -7.02 -1.25
CA SER A 143 6.33 -7.00 -0.83
C SER A 143 6.21 -6.61 0.65
N PHE A 144 7.00 -7.25 1.53
CA PHE A 144 7.00 -6.95 2.97
C PHE A 144 7.41 -5.51 3.30
N ALA A 145 8.45 -4.99 2.66
CA ALA A 145 8.87 -3.60 2.87
C ALA A 145 7.80 -2.61 2.38
N GLY A 146 7.18 -2.89 1.22
CA GLY A 146 6.13 -2.04 0.66
C GLY A 146 4.82 -2.08 1.46
N ILE A 147 4.38 -3.27 1.90
CA ILE A 147 3.21 -3.42 2.77
C ILE A 147 3.46 -2.81 4.14
N GLY A 148 4.62 -3.04 4.75
CA GLY A 148 4.98 -2.40 6.02
C GLY A 148 5.00 -0.88 5.93
N MET A 149 5.37 -0.32 4.77
CA MET A 149 5.28 1.12 4.48
C MET A 149 3.81 1.58 4.41
N MET A 150 2.94 0.82 3.74
CA MET A 150 1.49 1.10 3.67
C MET A 150 0.83 1.10 5.06
N GLU A 151 1.08 0.04 5.85
CA GLU A 151 0.53 -0.10 7.20
C GLU A 151 0.95 1.07 8.10
N SER A 152 2.23 1.45 8.04
CA SER A 152 2.76 2.58 8.81
C SER A 152 2.14 3.91 8.37
N ARG A 153 1.96 4.12 7.06
CA ARG A 153 1.33 5.33 6.51
C ARG A 153 -0.13 5.46 6.97
N VAL A 154 -0.88 4.36 7.03
CA VAL A 154 -2.25 4.36 7.57
C VAL A 154 -2.27 4.78 9.03
N LEU A 155 -1.39 4.23 9.87
CA LEU A 155 -1.30 4.59 11.29
C LEU A 155 -0.96 6.08 11.48
N ILE A 156 0.00 6.60 10.70
CA ILE A 156 0.41 8.01 10.75
C ILE A 156 -0.73 8.96 10.35
N GLU A 157 -1.62 8.52 9.46
CA GLU A 157 -2.83 9.27 9.07
C GLU A 157 -3.96 9.17 10.09
N GLY A 158 -3.75 8.50 11.22
CA GLY A 158 -4.78 8.26 12.24
C GLY A 158 -5.76 7.15 11.87
N GLY A 159 -5.42 6.30 10.89
CA GLY A 159 -6.18 5.12 10.53
C GLY A 159 -5.98 3.96 11.52
N PRO A 160 -6.76 2.88 11.38
CA PRO A 160 -6.64 1.71 12.25
C PRO A 160 -5.38 0.90 11.93
N PHE A 161 -5.03 0.03 12.87
CA PHE A 161 -4.05 -1.03 12.60
C PHE A 161 -4.61 -1.98 11.54
N TYR A 162 -3.86 -2.19 10.46
CA TYR A 162 -4.11 -3.25 9.49
C TYR A 162 -2.95 -4.23 9.48
N ASP A 163 -3.30 -5.50 9.46
CA ASP A 163 -2.42 -6.58 9.04
C ASP A 163 -2.73 -6.86 7.57
N LEU A 164 -1.94 -6.25 6.66
CA LEU A 164 -2.19 -6.30 5.22
C LEU A 164 -1.50 -7.51 4.59
N SER A 165 -2.08 -8.08 3.54
CA SER A 165 -1.55 -9.28 2.87
C SER A 165 -0.38 -8.95 1.94
N GLU A 166 0.82 -9.42 2.31
CA GLU A 166 1.96 -9.45 1.38
C GLU A 166 1.75 -10.42 0.21
N GLU A 167 1.01 -11.50 0.43
CA GLU A 167 0.73 -12.53 -0.59
C GLU A 167 -0.17 -11.98 -1.69
N ASN A 168 -1.16 -11.14 -1.36
CA ASN A 168 -2.05 -10.54 -2.35
C ASN A 168 -1.26 -9.66 -3.34
N VAL A 169 -0.31 -8.87 -2.84
CA VAL A 169 0.63 -8.13 -3.72
C VAL A 169 1.51 -9.10 -4.52
N LEU A 170 2.01 -10.17 -3.89
CA LEU A 170 2.90 -11.16 -4.50
C LEU A 170 2.24 -11.90 -5.68
N SER A 171 1.00 -12.37 -5.51
CA SER A 171 0.28 -13.21 -6.46
C SER A 171 -0.52 -12.43 -7.50
N CYS A 172 -0.98 -11.21 -7.17
CA CYS A 172 -1.91 -10.46 -8.02
C CYS A 172 -1.25 -9.32 -8.80
N ASN A 173 0.04 -9.06 -8.64
CA ASN A 173 0.70 -8.00 -9.41
C ASN A 173 0.82 -8.36 -10.89
N TYR A 174 0.67 -7.35 -11.74
CA TYR A 174 0.66 -7.51 -13.20
C TYR A 174 1.95 -8.12 -13.77
N LEU A 175 3.10 -7.79 -13.17
CA LEU A 175 4.41 -8.25 -13.66
C LEU A 175 4.73 -9.69 -13.22
N ASN A 176 3.88 -10.33 -12.41
CA ASN A 176 4.04 -11.68 -11.88
C ASN A 176 5.43 -11.93 -11.29
N ALA A 177 5.90 -10.98 -10.47
CA ALA A 177 7.22 -10.99 -9.87
C ALA A 177 7.46 -12.20 -8.95
N GLY A 178 6.48 -12.50 -8.08
CA GLY A 178 6.52 -13.67 -7.19
C GLY A 178 7.78 -13.72 -6.31
N CYS A 179 8.18 -14.93 -5.95
CA CYS A 179 9.38 -15.22 -5.17
C CYS A 179 10.67 -15.02 -5.97
N THR A 180 10.60 -14.73 -7.27
CA THR A 180 11.78 -14.49 -8.11
C THR A 180 12.37 -13.09 -7.92
N GLY A 181 11.58 -12.17 -7.36
CA GLY A 181 12.02 -10.86 -6.92
C GLY A 181 11.27 -9.69 -7.53
N GLY A 182 11.36 -8.54 -6.87
CA GLY A 182 10.64 -7.33 -7.22
C GLY A 182 11.20 -6.08 -6.53
N ASN A 183 10.43 -5.00 -6.59
CA ASN A 183 10.79 -3.67 -6.09
C ASN A 183 9.53 -2.87 -5.73
N ASP A 184 9.74 -1.66 -5.23
CA ASP A 184 8.68 -0.72 -4.86
C ASP A 184 7.81 -0.28 -6.03
N ASP A 185 8.32 -0.16 -7.26
CA ASP A 185 7.48 0.15 -8.44
C ASP A 185 6.34 -0.86 -8.63
N ILE A 186 6.64 -2.16 -8.45
CA ILE A 186 5.64 -3.23 -8.55
C ILE A 186 4.58 -3.07 -7.46
N VAL A 187 5.01 -2.81 -6.22
CA VAL A 187 4.10 -2.59 -5.09
C VAL A 187 3.23 -1.36 -5.33
N VAL A 188 3.80 -0.24 -5.74
CA VAL A 188 3.08 1.01 -5.99
C VAL A 188 2.07 0.83 -7.11
N ASN A 189 2.47 0.23 -8.24
CA ASN A 189 1.54 -0.05 -9.33
C ASN A 189 0.36 -0.93 -8.87
N TYR A 190 0.64 -1.92 -8.01
CA TYR A 190 -0.39 -2.76 -7.42
C TYR A 190 -1.33 -1.96 -6.49
N LEU A 191 -0.79 -1.29 -5.47
CA LEU A 191 -1.58 -0.60 -4.44
C LEU A 191 -2.36 0.63 -4.97
N THR A 192 -1.94 1.23 -6.07
CA THR A 192 -2.70 2.31 -6.73
C THR A 192 -3.92 1.78 -7.49
N LYS A 193 -3.86 0.56 -8.02
CA LYS A 193 -4.96 -0.07 -8.77
C LYS A 193 -5.89 -0.87 -7.87
N TYR A 194 -5.31 -1.84 -7.18
CA TYR A 194 -6.00 -2.87 -6.42
C TYR A 194 -6.02 -2.57 -4.93
N GLY A 195 -5.14 -1.69 -4.43
CA GLY A 195 -5.11 -1.36 -3.00
C GLY A 195 -4.56 -2.49 -2.13
N GLY A 196 -4.57 -2.25 -0.81
CA GLY A 196 -4.19 -3.22 0.20
C GLY A 196 -5.40 -3.98 0.73
N SER A 197 -5.22 -5.29 0.87
CA SER A 197 -6.16 -6.26 1.42
C SER A 197 -5.65 -6.82 2.74
N LEU A 198 -6.51 -7.40 3.57
CA LEU A 198 -6.10 -7.97 4.87
C LEU A 198 -5.42 -9.34 4.69
N ASP A 199 -4.44 -9.64 5.55
CA ASP A 199 -3.68 -10.90 5.53
C ASP A 199 -4.58 -12.14 5.60
N TRP A 200 -5.63 -12.12 6.45
CA TRP A 200 -6.53 -13.27 6.56
C TRP A 200 -7.27 -13.61 5.26
N CYS A 201 -7.47 -12.64 4.35
CA CYS A 201 -8.12 -12.91 3.07
C CYS A 201 -7.21 -13.70 2.12
N GLN A 202 -5.92 -13.38 2.12
CA GLN A 202 -4.91 -14.15 1.39
C GLN A 202 -3.67 -14.31 2.28
N PRO A 203 -3.66 -15.33 3.15
CA PRO A 203 -2.55 -15.55 4.07
C PRO A 203 -1.25 -15.85 3.32
N TYR A 204 -0.14 -15.46 3.91
CA TYR A 204 1.17 -15.66 3.32
C TYR A 204 1.57 -17.14 3.20
N ASP A 205 1.87 -17.59 1.97
CA ASP A 205 2.22 -18.98 1.67
C ASP A 205 3.73 -19.18 1.44
N ALA A 206 4.48 -18.10 1.21
CA ALA A 206 5.92 -18.12 0.97
C ALA A 206 6.35 -18.98 -0.24
N THR A 207 5.47 -19.15 -1.24
CA THR A 207 5.76 -19.88 -2.47
C THR A 207 5.18 -19.19 -3.71
N ASP A 208 5.69 -19.55 -4.89
CA ASP A 208 5.08 -19.16 -6.16
C ASP A 208 3.92 -20.11 -6.50
N GLY A 209 2.89 -19.56 -7.15
CA GLY A 209 1.78 -20.34 -7.69
C GLY A 209 0.50 -20.29 -6.86
N THR A 210 0.49 -19.60 -5.73
CA THR A 210 -0.74 -19.18 -5.05
C THR A 210 -1.60 -18.38 -6.03
N PRO A 211 -2.83 -18.83 -6.35
CA PRO A 211 -3.73 -18.07 -7.19
C PRO A 211 -4.06 -16.73 -6.54
N CYS A 212 -4.14 -15.67 -7.35
CA CYS A 212 -4.62 -14.37 -6.88
C CYS A 212 -6.03 -14.52 -6.29
N ALA A 213 -6.21 -14.12 -5.03
CA ALA A 213 -7.52 -14.09 -4.38
C ALA A 213 -8.23 -12.77 -4.65
N ASP A 214 -9.55 -12.83 -4.83
CA ASP A 214 -10.40 -11.66 -4.91
C ASP A 214 -10.69 -11.18 -3.48
N CYS A 215 -9.94 -10.17 -3.03
CA CYS A 215 -9.99 -9.67 -1.67
C CYS A 215 -10.62 -8.30 -1.58
N ASP A 216 -11.32 -8.07 -0.48
CA ASP A 216 -11.81 -6.74 -0.13
C ASP A 216 -10.67 -5.77 0.13
N ILE A 217 -10.78 -4.62 -0.54
CA ILE A 217 -9.80 -3.54 -0.44
C ILE A 217 -10.12 -2.70 0.79
N VAL A 218 -9.17 -2.57 1.71
CA VAL A 218 -9.32 -1.72 2.91
C VAL A 218 -8.70 -0.34 2.74
N ARG A 219 -7.68 -0.21 1.89
CA ARG A 219 -6.98 1.05 1.66
C ARG A 219 -6.36 1.11 0.27
N LYS A 220 -6.39 2.28 -0.36
CA LYS A 220 -5.68 2.54 -1.63
C LYS A 220 -4.55 3.56 -1.44
N LEU A 221 -3.50 3.40 -2.23
CA LEU A 221 -2.41 4.38 -2.30
C LEU A 221 -2.86 5.58 -3.15
N CYS A 222 -2.65 6.82 -2.67
CA CYS A 222 -2.96 8.03 -3.43
C CYS A 222 -1.73 8.88 -3.80
N GLY A 223 -0.57 8.59 -3.22
CA GLY A 223 0.67 9.27 -3.57
C GLY A 223 1.90 8.47 -3.15
N TRP A 224 2.93 8.54 -3.98
CA TRP A 224 4.22 7.90 -3.72
C TRP A 224 5.34 8.78 -4.27
N LYS A 225 6.46 8.88 -3.54
CA LYS A 225 7.60 9.72 -3.89
C LYS A 225 8.87 8.89 -3.96
N ILE A 226 9.69 9.18 -4.97
CA ILE A 226 11.08 8.73 -5.02
C ILE A 226 11.89 9.73 -4.19
N ILE A 227 12.56 9.24 -3.15
CA ILE A 227 13.37 10.07 -2.27
C ILE A 227 14.84 10.04 -2.72
N GLY A 228 15.31 8.85 -3.11
CA GLY A 228 16.69 8.64 -3.50
C GLY A 228 16.89 7.48 -4.44
N TYR A 229 17.86 7.66 -5.34
CA TYR A 229 18.25 6.67 -6.34
C TYR A 229 19.77 6.70 -6.52
N ASP A 230 20.40 5.52 -6.47
CA ASP A 230 21.85 5.34 -6.56
C ASP A 230 22.62 6.24 -5.56
N PHE A 231 22.13 6.28 -4.32
CA PHE A 231 22.72 7.10 -3.27
C PHE A 231 24.00 6.46 -2.71
N ASP A 232 25.10 7.20 -2.81
CA ASP A 232 26.18 7.09 -1.82
C ASP A 232 25.66 7.52 -0.44
N SER A 233 25.24 6.54 0.36
CA SER A 233 24.61 6.75 1.67
C SER A 233 25.58 7.07 2.80
N GLU A 234 26.87 7.23 2.49
CA GLU A 234 27.87 7.82 3.40
C GLU A 234 27.85 9.37 3.36
N ASP A 235 27.24 9.98 2.34
CA ASP A 235 27.15 11.44 2.20
C ASP A 235 26.21 12.04 3.28
N PRO A 236 26.72 12.92 4.18
CA PRO A 236 25.90 13.56 5.21
C PRO A 236 24.67 14.30 4.65
N ALA A 237 24.78 14.91 3.47
CA ALA A 237 23.64 15.61 2.87
C ALA A 237 22.52 14.63 2.47
N LYS A 238 22.87 13.41 2.03
CA LYS A 238 21.89 12.38 1.68
C LYS A 238 21.31 11.72 2.93
N ILE A 239 22.10 11.55 3.97
CA ILE A 239 21.61 11.11 5.29
C ILE A 239 20.53 12.08 5.79
N ASP A 240 20.79 13.39 5.72
CA ASP A 240 19.82 14.41 6.13
C ASP A 240 18.55 14.39 5.27
N VAL A 241 18.64 14.07 3.96
CA VAL A 241 17.47 13.88 3.08
C VAL A 241 16.61 12.70 3.54
N VAL A 242 17.24 11.55 3.85
CA VAL A 242 16.52 10.36 4.32
C VAL A 242 15.87 10.61 5.69
N LYS A 243 16.55 11.30 6.60
CA LYS A 243 15.96 11.75 7.88
C LYS A 243 14.78 12.68 7.66
N GLN A 244 14.89 13.63 6.74
CA GLN A 244 13.79 14.54 6.43
C GLN A 244 12.59 13.77 5.86
N ALA A 245 12.83 12.85 4.92
CA ALA A 245 11.77 12.03 4.36
C ALA A 245 11.10 11.14 5.41
N LEU A 246 11.83 10.63 6.41
CA LEU A 246 11.23 9.93 7.55
C LEU A 246 10.26 10.83 8.32
N LEU A 247 10.61 12.09 8.57
CA LEU A 247 9.74 13.04 9.25
C LEU A 247 8.52 13.41 8.39
N ASP A 248 8.74 13.63 7.11
CA ASP A 248 7.70 14.12 6.20
C ASP A 248 6.68 13.02 5.86
N TYR A 249 7.13 11.79 5.61
CA TYR A 249 6.28 10.73 5.06
C TYR A 249 6.03 9.55 6.00
N GLY A 250 6.91 9.30 6.96
CA GLY A 250 6.89 8.09 7.77
C GLY A 250 8.00 7.11 7.40
N PRO A 251 7.92 5.85 7.89
CA PRO A 251 8.84 4.80 7.52
C PRO A 251 9.05 4.65 6.01
N LEU A 252 10.29 4.39 5.60
CA LEU A 252 10.71 4.43 4.20
C LEU A 252 11.09 3.05 3.69
N PHE A 253 10.66 2.72 2.48
CA PHE A 253 11.17 1.57 1.74
C PHE A 253 12.62 1.86 1.33
N VAL A 254 13.56 0.98 1.69
CA VAL A 254 14.96 1.12 1.28
C VAL A 254 15.58 -0.19 0.81
N SER A 255 16.55 -0.09 -0.09
CA SER A 255 17.41 -1.20 -0.48
C SER A 255 18.61 -1.37 0.45
N ILE A 256 19.14 -2.58 0.55
CA ILE A 256 20.39 -2.93 1.24
C ILE A 256 21.06 -4.13 0.59
N ASN A 257 22.39 -4.26 0.72
CA ASN A 257 23.09 -5.52 0.49
C ASN A 257 23.03 -6.42 1.74
N ALA A 258 22.05 -7.32 1.78
CA ALA A 258 21.88 -8.30 2.85
C ALA A 258 22.78 -9.54 2.71
N ALA A 259 23.52 -9.67 1.60
CA ALA A 259 24.56 -10.69 1.45
C ALA A 259 25.88 -10.30 2.14
N ALA A 260 25.94 -9.12 2.77
CA ALA A 260 27.06 -8.68 3.58
C ALA A 260 27.41 -9.75 4.65
N PRO A 261 28.69 -10.18 4.75
CA PRO A 261 29.13 -11.14 5.76
C PRO A 261 28.68 -10.75 7.17
N GLY A 262 28.05 -11.70 7.86
CA GLY A 262 27.54 -11.51 9.23
C GLY A 262 26.11 -11.00 9.33
N PHE A 263 25.49 -10.53 8.24
CA PHE A 263 24.12 -10.01 8.31
C PHE A 263 23.10 -11.11 8.61
N SER A 264 23.18 -12.28 7.95
CA SER A 264 22.28 -13.42 8.22
C SER A 264 22.39 -13.96 9.66
N THR A 265 23.53 -13.77 10.31
CA THR A 265 23.83 -14.21 11.68
C THR A 265 23.73 -13.09 12.71
N TYR A 266 23.26 -11.91 12.32
CA TYR A 266 23.17 -10.75 13.21
C TYR A 266 22.21 -11.01 14.39
N THR A 267 22.65 -10.62 15.58
CA THR A 267 21.87 -10.76 16.83
C THR A 267 21.72 -9.45 17.62
N GLY A 268 22.44 -8.39 17.25
CA GLY A 268 22.30 -7.08 17.91
C GLY A 268 23.51 -6.15 17.74
N GLY A 269 23.33 -4.87 18.07
CA GLY A 269 24.34 -3.82 17.94
C GLY A 269 24.25 -3.05 16.62
N VAL A 270 25.21 -2.18 16.31
CA VAL A 270 25.21 -1.42 15.03
C VAL A 270 25.96 -2.21 13.97
N PHE A 271 25.23 -2.77 13.00
CA PHE A 271 25.81 -3.51 11.88
C PHE A 271 26.71 -2.61 11.02
N GLU A 272 27.84 -3.16 10.60
CA GLU A 272 28.86 -2.46 9.82
C GLU A 272 29.42 -3.39 8.72
N TYR A 273 29.41 -2.90 7.48
CA TYR A 273 30.07 -3.52 6.34
C TYR A 273 30.33 -2.47 5.25
N TRP A 274 31.60 -2.09 5.06
CA TRP A 274 32.01 -0.93 4.24
C TRP A 274 32.57 -1.33 2.87
N VAL A 275 32.12 -2.46 2.33
CA VAL A 275 32.50 -2.92 1.00
C VAL A 275 31.34 -2.68 0.06
N ASN A 276 31.58 -1.87 -0.97
CA ASN A 276 30.59 -1.57 -2.00
C ASN A 276 30.16 -2.86 -2.72
N ALA A 277 28.86 -3.12 -2.71
CA ALA A 277 28.26 -4.31 -3.32
C ALA A 277 26.81 -4.04 -3.70
N THR A 278 26.33 -4.77 -4.70
CA THR A 278 24.97 -4.62 -5.21
C THR A 278 23.93 -4.93 -4.14
N VAL A 279 22.99 -4.01 -3.96
CA VAL A 279 21.81 -4.22 -3.12
C VAL A 279 20.94 -5.36 -3.65
N ASN A 280 20.41 -6.17 -2.74
CA ASN A 280 19.69 -7.41 -3.07
C ASN A 280 18.53 -7.70 -2.11
N HIS A 281 18.28 -6.82 -1.15
CA HIS A 281 17.20 -6.95 -0.18
C HIS A 281 16.50 -5.62 0.04
N ALA A 282 15.22 -5.68 0.35
CA ALA A 282 14.40 -4.52 0.69
C ALA A 282 13.97 -4.58 2.15
N VAL A 283 14.05 -3.45 2.83
CA VAL A 283 13.74 -3.31 4.25
C VAL A 283 13.04 -1.97 4.50
N LEU A 284 12.49 -1.80 5.70
CA LEU A 284 11.79 -0.57 6.07
C LEU A 284 12.61 0.20 7.12
N VAL A 285 13.12 1.37 6.78
CA VAL A 285 13.74 2.27 7.78
C VAL A 285 12.62 2.93 8.57
N VAL A 286 12.66 2.78 9.90
CA VAL A 286 11.61 3.23 10.82
C VAL A 286 12.10 4.30 11.81
N GLY A 287 13.35 4.72 11.70
CA GLY A 287 13.95 5.69 12.59
C GLY A 287 15.46 5.79 12.46
N TRP A 288 16.06 6.61 13.31
CA TRP A 288 17.50 6.79 13.41
C TRP A 288 17.93 7.22 14.81
N ASP A 289 19.21 7.08 15.11
CA ASP A 289 19.83 7.61 16.33
C ASP A 289 21.30 7.96 16.08
N ASP A 290 21.60 9.26 16.08
CA ASP A 290 22.92 9.86 15.85
C ASP A 290 23.93 9.55 16.96
N SER A 291 23.47 9.10 18.13
CA SER A 291 24.30 8.79 19.29
C SER A 291 24.88 7.38 19.28
N LEU A 292 24.40 6.50 18.40
CA LEU A 292 24.84 5.11 18.32
C LEU A 292 26.25 5.03 17.73
N VAL A 293 27.23 4.70 18.58
CA VAL A 293 28.65 4.62 18.22
C VAL A 293 28.99 3.29 17.56
N HIS A 294 29.78 3.35 16.49
CA HIS A 294 30.30 2.23 15.73
C HIS A 294 31.75 2.53 15.29
N SER A 295 32.43 1.60 14.60
CA SER A 295 33.87 1.75 14.36
C SER A 295 34.24 2.89 13.38
N HIS A 296 33.28 3.33 12.57
CA HIS A 296 33.43 4.41 11.58
C HIS A 296 32.82 5.75 12.02
N GLY A 297 32.34 5.87 13.26
CA GLY A 297 31.76 7.11 13.77
C GLY A 297 30.57 6.87 14.69
N SER A 298 29.54 7.71 14.53
CA SER A 298 28.27 7.55 15.21
C SER A 298 27.12 7.86 14.27
N GLY A 299 25.97 7.25 14.56
CA GLY A 299 24.77 7.40 13.76
C GLY A 299 24.38 6.10 13.07
N ALA A 300 23.13 5.70 13.29
CA ALA A 300 22.60 4.48 12.70
C ALA A 300 21.11 4.59 12.39
N TRP A 301 20.70 3.90 11.34
CA TRP A 301 19.31 3.65 11.02
C TRP A 301 18.74 2.57 11.95
N ILE A 302 17.46 2.71 12.30
CA ILE A 302 16.65 1.68 12.93
C ILE A 302 15.78 1.08 11.85
N VAL A 303 15.85 -0.24 11.65
CA VAL A 303 15.30 -0.89 10.47
C VAL A 303 14.45 -2.10 10.83
N LYS A 304 13.24 -2.18 10.27
CA LYS A 304 12.35 -3.34 10.33
C LYS A 304 12.68 -4.29 9.18
N ASN A 305 12.92 -5.55 9.50
CA ASN A 305 13.20 -6.62 8.54
C ASN A 305 12.00 -7.58 8.41
N SER A 306 12.06 -8.47 7.44
CA SER A 306 11.02 -9.44 7.06
C SER A 306 11.41 -10.90 7.36
N TRP A 307 12.26 -11.14 8.35
CA TRP A 307 12.75 -12.49 8.73
C TRP A 307 12.19 -13.01 10.05
N GLY A 308 11.06 -12.45 10.48
CA GLY A 308 10.38 -12.79 11.72
C GLY A 308 11.06 -12.25 12.97
N THR A 309 10.35 -12.35 14.09
CA THR A 309 10.79 -11.87 15.41
C THR A 309 11.92 -12.71 16.01
N GLY A 310 12.18 -13.92 15.47
CA GLY A 310 13.28 -14.79 15.91
C GLY A 310 14.66 -14.39 15.36
N TRP A 311 14.75 -13.37 14.50
CA TRP A 311 16.00 -12.87 13.93
C TRP A 311 16.32 -11.46 14.45
N GLY A 312 17.62 -11.16 14.62
CA GLY A 312 18.09 -9.84 15.02
C GLY A 312 17.53 -9.37 16.38
N GLU A 313 17.14 -8.10 16.44
CA GLU A 313 16.59 -7.43 17.62
C GLU A 313 15.06 -7.52 17.61
N SER A 314 14.53 -8.75 17.68
CA SER A 314 13.09 -9.04 17.55
C SER A 314 12.50 -8.67 16.18
N GLY A 315 13.21 -8.99 15.10
CA GLY A 315 12.85 -8.66 13.72
C GLY A 315 13.32 -7.29 13.25
N TYR A 316 14.03 -6.54 14.12
CA TYR A 316 14.67 -5.27 13.81
C TYR A 316 16.19 -5.42 13.79
N PHE A 317 16.86 -4.41 13.25
CA PHE A 317 18.31 -4.25 13.38
C PHE A 317 18.68 -2.77 13.35
N ARG A 318 19.90 -2.48 13.79
CA ARG A 318 20.52 -1.17 13.68
C ARG A 318 21.73 -1.26 12.77
N ILE A 319 21.91 -0.27 11.91
CA ILE A 319 22.99 -0.27 10.91
C ILE A 319 23.55 1.13 10.75
N ALA A 320 24.88 1.24 10.71
CA ALA A 320 25.55 2.52 10.52
C ALA A 320 25.09 3.18 9.22
N TYR A 321 25.02 4.51 9.19
CA TYR A 321 24.76 5.24 7.94
C TYR A 321 25.81 4.86 6.89
N GLY A 322 25.40 4.65 5.64
CA GLY A 322 26.31 4.23 4.56
C GLY A 322 26.68 2.76 4.52
N SER A 323 26.51 2.02 5.62
CA SER A 323 26.93 0.63 5.71
C SER A 323 26.08 -0.28 4.81
N ALA A 324 26.73 -1.27 4.18
CA ALA A 324 26.14 -2.29 3.32
C ALA A 324 25.24 -1.73 2.21
N ASN A 325 25.59 -0.56 1.67
CA ASN A 325 24.82 0.11 0.61
C ASN A 325 23.35 0.37 1.01
N ILE A 326 23.05 0.46 2.31
CA ILE A 326 21.67 0.78 2.74
C ILE A 326 21.26 2.14 2.20
N CYS A 327 20.00 2.29 1.80
CA CYS A 327 19.45 3.53 1.25
C CYS A 327 20.02 3.92 -0.13
N GLU A 328 20.62 2.99 -0.88
CA GLU A 328 20.98 3.24 -2.30
C GLU A 328 19.73 3.60 -3.12
N TYR A 329 18.60 2.92 -2.88
CA TYR A 329 17.27 3.27 -3.34
C TYR A 329 16.36 3.55 -2.14
N VAL A 330 15.62 4.66 -2.20
CA VAL A 330 14.71 5.12 -1.12
C VAL A 330 13.42 5.65 -1.72
N SER A 331 12.28 5.17 -1.22
CA SER A 331 10.98 5.71 -1.59
C SER A 331 10.02 5.78 -0.41
N ALA A 332 8.95 6.56 -0.59
CA ALA A 332 7.99 6.89 0.46
C ALA A 332 6.56 6.87 -0.06
N PHE A 333 5.61 6.40 0.75
CA PHE A 333 4.20 6.68 0.50
C PHE A 333 3.84 8.05 1.07
N ASP A 334 3.25 8.87 0.21
CA ASP A 334 2.83 10.23 0.53
C ASP A 334 1.50 10.19 1.27
N CYS A 335 0.49 9.56 0.65
CA CYS A 335 -0.84 9.49 1.23
C CYS A 335 -1.54 8.16 0.93
N THR A 336 -2.47 7.78 1.81
CA THR A 336 -3.42 6.70 1.55
C THR A 336 -4.86 7.20 1.64
N ARG A 337 -5.80 6.45 1.05
CA ARG A 337 -7.22 6.76 1.06
C ARG A 337 -8.06 5.53 1.34
N GLY A 338 -9.24 5.74 1.91
CA GLY A 338 -10.22 4.67 2.06
C GLY A 338 -10.66 4.11 0.70
N PHE A 339 -11.07 2.85 0.68
CA PHE A 339 -11.71 2.28 -0.49
C PHE A 339 -13.12 2.85 -0.65
N ASP A 340 -13.37 3.48 -1.79
CA ASP A 340 -14.71 3.90 -2.21
C ASP A 340 -15.20 2.97 -3.32
N TYR A 341 -16.21 2.16 -2.99
CA TYR A 341 -16.82 1.19 -3.92
C TYR A 341 -17.52 1.87 -5.11
N LYS A 342 -17.78 3.17 -5.05
CA LYS A 342 -18.37 3.95 -6.15
C LYS A 342 -17.34 4.33 -7.20
N GLU A 343 -16.05 4.27 -6.86
CA GLU A 343 -14.99 4.68 -7.76
C GLU A 343 -14.64 3.57 -8.74
N THR A 344 -14.71 3.92 -10.02
CA THR A 344 -14.15 3.11 -11.10
C THR A 344 -12.86 3.76 -11.58
N LEU A 345 -11.76 3.02 -11.52
CA LEU A 345 -10.48 3.43 -12.08
C LEU A 345 -10.42 2.99 -13.56
N TYR A 346 -10.24 3.95 -14.46
CA TYR A 346 -9.96 3.73 -15.87
C TYR A 346 -8.47 3.96 -16.14
N TYR A 347 -7.81 2.97 -16.74
CA TYR A 347 -6.38 2.98 -17.01
C TYR A 347 -6.03 2.04 -18.18
N TYR A 348 -4.86 2.26 -18.77
CA TYR A 348 -4.24 1.36 -19.76
C TYR A 348 -2.75 1.12 -19.49
N ASP A 349 -2.17 1.76 -18.47
CA ASP A 349 -0.77 1.57 -18.07
C ASP A 349 -0.63 0.37 -17.12
N ASP A 350 -0.90 -0.85 -17.60
CA ASP A 350 -0.96 -2.06 -16.78
C ASP A 350 0.29 -2.31 -15.91
N ALA A 351 1.48 -1.99 -16.41
CA ALA A 351 2.74 -2.05 -15.64
C ALA A 351 3.11 -0.71 -14.95
N GLY A 352 2.32 0.35 -15.10
CA GLY A 352 2.63 1.67 -14.55
C GLY A 352 3.73 2.40 -15.32
N TRP A 353 4.53 3.22 -14.64
CA TRP A 353 5.64 3.95 -15.27
C TRP A 353 6.84 3.02 -15.52
N GLN A 354 7.08 2.68 -16.78
CA GLN A 354 8.18 1.82 -17.20
C GLN A 354 9.28 2.54 -17.98
N ASN A 355 8.93 3.62 -18.69
CA ASN A 355 9.88 4.46 -19.42
C ASN A 355 9.29 5.86 -19.68
N GLN A 356 10.04 6.74 -20.35
CA GLN A 356 9.68 8.13 -20.58
C GLN A 356 9.90 8.55 -22.04
N PHE A 357 9.03 9.42 -22.55
CA PHE A 357 9.03 9.88 -23.95
C PHE A 357 9.91 11.12 -24.14
N TYR A 358 10.80 11.09 -25.14
CA TYR A 358 11.69 12.21 -25.46
C TYR A 358 10.95 13.43 -26.06
N SER A 359 11.27 14.62 -25.58
CA SER A 359 10.80 15.90 -26.06
C SER A 359 11.93 16.93 -26.16
N THR A 360 12.00 17.64 -27.28
CA THR A 360 12.96 18.73 -27.49
C THR A 360 12.60 20.01 -26.72
N GLN A 361 11.37 20.14 -26.23
CA GLN A 361 10.86 21.37 -25.61
C GLN A 361 10.77 21.30 -24.08
N TYR A 362 11.14 20.17 -23.46
CA TYR A 362 10.90 19.91 -22.03
C TYR A 362 9.41 19.97 -21.64
N ASP A 363 8.53 19.97 -22.64
CA ASP A 363 7.13 20.33 -22.53
C ASP A 363 6.36 19.55 -23.59
N THR A 364 5.52 18.63 -23.15
CA THR A 364 4.77 17.74 -24.05
C THR A 364 3.51 17.25 -23.37
N TRP A 365 2.45 17.15 -24.15
CA TRP A 365 1.20 16.58 -23.70
C TRP A 365 1.16 15.08 -23.97
N GLY A 366 0.73 14.32 -22.96
CA GLY A 366 0.21 12.97 -23.12
C GLY A 366 -1.31 12.99 -22.95
N ALA A 367 -2.04 12.13 -23.67
CA ALA A 367 -3.48 11.99 -23.46
C ALA A 367 -3.94 10.55 -23.64
N VAL A 368 -5.04 10.22 -22.96
CA VAL A 368 -5.67 8.89 -23.00
C VAL A 368 -7.15 9.04 -23.28
N ARG A 369 -7.66 8.24 -24.22
CA ARG A 369 -9.09 8.11 -24.52
C ARG A 369 -9.70 7.03 -23.62
N PHE A 370 -10.75 7.38 -22.89
CA PHE A 370 -11.52 6.43 -22.08
C PHE A 370 -12.95 6.29 -22.60
N VAL A 371 -13.52 5.10 -22.41
CA VAL A 371 -14.93 4.81 -22.66
C VAL A 371 -15.53 4.21 -21.39
N PRO A 372 -16.34 4.98 -20.65
CA PRO A 372 -16.89 4.57 -19.37
C PRO A 372 -18.01 3.54 -19.55
N SER A 373 -18.01 2.51 -18.73
CA SER A 373 -19.07 1.48 -18.66
C SER A 373 -20.31 1.91 -17.86
N ALA A 374 -20.19 2.98 -17.07
CA ALA A 374 -21.27 3.55 -16.27
C ALA A 374 -21.15 5.07 -16.23
N SER A 375 -22.29 5.76 -16.06
CA SER A 375 -22.30 7.21 -15.88
C SER A 375 -21.87 7.59 -14.46
N GLY A 376 -21.19 8.73 -14.32
CA GLY A 376 -20.68 9.20 -13.05
C GLY A 376 -20.10 10.60 -13.13
N VAL A 377 -19.25 10.94 -12.17
CA VAL A 377 -18.52 12.21 -12.11
C VAL A 377 -17.03 11.88 -12.10
N LEU A 378 -16.24 12.52 -12.97
CA LEU A 378 -14.79 12.39 -12.95
C LEU A 378 -14.25 13.17 -11.76
N GLU A 379 -13.78 12.45 -10.75
CA GLU A 379 -13.30 13.02 -9.48
C GLU A 379 -11.82 13.36 -9.56
N ARG A 380 -11.01 12.47 -10.17
CA ARG A 380 -9.55 12.58 -10.15
C ARG A 380 -8.91 12.15 -11.45
N VAL A 381 -7.75 12.74 -11.71
CA VAL A 381 -6.81 12.31 -12.73
C VAL A 381 -5.52 11.90 -12.04
N GLU A 382 -5.03 10.70 -12.35
CA GLU A 382 -3.84 10.13 -11.73
C GLU A 382 -2.75 9.94 -12.77
N PHE A 383 -1.51 10.22 -12.42
CA PHE A 383 -0.37 10.11 -13.33
C PHE A 383 0.94 9.96 -12.58
N TRP A 384 2.00 9.68 -13.35
CA TRP A 384 3.37 9.57 -12.83
C TRP A 384 4.15 10.85 -13.14
N ALA A 385 4.75 11.46 -12.12
CA ALA A 385 5.69 12.56 -12.31
C ALA A 385 7.10 12.01 -12.48
N VAL A 386 7.75 12.37 -13.58
CA VAL A 386 9.06 11.81 -13.97
C VAL A 386 10.26 12.61 -13.46
N ASP A 387 10.02 13.75 -12.84
CA ASP A 387 11.03 14.71 -12.39
C ASP A 387 10.61 15.34 -11.06
N ASP A 388 11.58 15.88 -10.31
CA ASP A 388 11.33 16.60 -9.06
C ASP A 388 10.72 18.00 -9.29
N VAL A 389 10.85 18.54 -10.50
CA VAL A 389 10.22 19.79 -10.91
C VAL A 389 9.37 19.52 -12.13
N LEU A 390 8.10 19.18 -11.89
CA LEU A 390 7.13 18.95 -12.96
C LEU A 390 5.92 19.88 -12.79
N ASN A 391 5.74 20.82 -13.72
CA ASN A 391 4.50 21.57 -13.84
C ASN A 391 3.55 20.81 -14.76
N TYR A 392 2.29 20.71 -14.38
CA TYR A 392 1.28 20.03 -15.18
C TYR A 392 0.03 20.88 -15.42
N GLU A 393 -0.65 20.55 -16.51
CA GLU A 393 -1.97 21.06 -16.88
C GLU A 393 -2.82 19.86 -17.28
N ILE A 394 -3.96 19.68 -16.62
CA ILE A 394 -4.91 18.59 -16.86
C ILE A 394 -6.12 19.19 -17.56
N ASP A 395 -6.35 18.77 -18.80
CA ASP A 395 -7.52 19.10 -19.58
C ASP A 395 -8.36 17.85 -19.85
N VAL A 396 -9.68 17.99 -19.73
CA VAL A 396 -10.64 16.93 -20.02
C VAL A 396 -11.55 17.35 -21.17
N TYR A 397 -11.62 16.53 -22.22
CA TYR A 397 -12.41 16.79 -23.43
C TYR A 397 -13.44 15.69 -23.69
N ASP A 398 -14.54 15.99 -24.38
CA ASP A 398 -15.56 15.00 -24.77
C ASP A 398 -15.54 14.63 -26.27
N THR A 399 -14.84 15.42 -27.10
CA THR A 399 -14.93 15.31 -28.55
C THR A 399 -13.56 15.23 -29.19
N ARG A 400 -13.36 14.19 -30.01
CA ARG A 400 -12.22 14.08 -30.94
C ARG A 400 -12.69 14.20 -32.39
N SER A 401 -11.93 14.93 -33.19
CA SER A 401 -12.13 15.04 -34.63
C SER A 401 -10.85 14.73 -35.42
N GLY A 402 -11.00 14.49 -36.72
CA GLY A 402 -9.91 14.10 -37.62
C GLY A 402 -9.73 12.58 -37.75
N SER A 403 -9.02 12.18 -38.79
CA SER A 403 -8.57 10.79 -39.03
C SER A 403 -7.05 10.66 -38.91
N GLY A 404 -6.40 11.63 -38.25
CA GLY A 404 -4.95 11.78 -38.16
C GLY A 404 -4.43 12.96 -39.01
N PRO A 405 -3.67 13.92 -38.42
CA PRO A 405 -3.59 14.20 -36.98
C PRO A 405 -4.98 14.54 -36.40
N TYR A 406 -5.12 14.43 -35.08
CA TYR A 406 -6.39 14.61 -34.36
C TYR A 406 -6.47 15.96 -33.66
N THR A 407 -7.70 16.39 -33.35
CA THR A 407 -7.97 17.56 -32.50
C THR A 407 -8.99 17.18 -31.43
N PHE A 408 -8.72 17.56 -30.19
CA PHE A 408 -9.66 17.45 -29.07
C PHE A 408 -10.41 18.78 -28.86
N SER A 409 -11.69 18.69 -28.53
CA SER A 409 -12.59 19.82 -28.34
C SER A 409 -13.70 19.46 -27.35
N GLY A 410 -14.54 20.44 -26.98
CA GLY A 410 -15.53 20.23 -25.91
C GLY A 410 -14.87 20.08 -24.54
N LEU A 411 -14.08 21.09 -24.16
CA LEU A 411 -13.40 21.16 -22.87
C LEU A 411 -14.43 21.12 -21.73
N LEU A 412 -14.35 20.09 -20.90
CA LEU A 412 -15.21 19.83 -19.75
C LEU A 412 -14.59 20.36 -18.45
N SER A 413 -13.27 20.27 -18.32
CA SER A 413 -12.51 20.70 -17.14
C SER A 413 -11.07 21.03 -17.53
N SER A 414 -10.47 21.99 -16.83
CA SER A 414 -9.06 22.36 -16.98
C SER A 414 -8.52 22.82 -15.63
N GLN A 415 -7.35 22.32 -15.24
CA GLN A 415 -6.64 22.77 -14.06
C GLN A 415 -5.13 22.57 -14.18
N SER A 416 -4.35 23.40 -13.49
CA SER A 416 -2.89 23.28 -13.46
C SER A 416 -2.39 23.06 -12.04
N GLY A 417 -1.21 22.46 -11.94
CA GLY A 417 -0.52 22.26 -10.67
C GLY A 417 0.95 21.95 -10.90
N SER A 418 1.61 21.52 -9.83
CA SER A 418 3.01 21.09 -9.85
C SER A 418 3.20 19.85 -9.00
N ALA A 419 4.18 19.04 -9.37
CA ALA A 419 4.74 17.96 -8.58
C ALA A 419 6.17 18.36 -8.19
N THR A 420 6.48 18.18 -6.91
CA THR A 420 7.72 18.64 -6.25
C THR A 420 8.73 17.53 -6.02
N LYS A 421 8.34 16.30 -6.38
CA LYS A 421 9.15 15.08 -6.40
C LYS A 421 8.66 14.14 -7.50
N ALA A 422 9.57 13.39 -8.10
CA ALA A 422 9.20 12.29 -8.97
C ALA A 422 8.41 11.21 -8.19
N GLY A 423 7.43 10.58 -8.85
CA GLY A 423 6.58 9.58 -8.22
C GLY A 423 5.17 9.49 -8.80
N TYR A 424 4.18 9.17 -7.98
CA TYR A 424 2.78 8.98 -8.37
C TYR A 424 1.89 10.01 -7.67
N TYR A 425 0.93 10.56 -8.43
CA TYR A 425 0.02 11.61 -8.00
C TYR A 425 -1.41 11.26 -8.37
N SER A 426 -2.33 11.31 -7.39
CA SER A 426 -3.79 11.27 -7.60
C SER A 426 -4.36 12.66 -7.37
N VAL A 427 -4.61 13.41 -8.45
CA VAL A 427 -5.01 14.83 -8.38
C VAL A 427 -6.51 14.97 -8.43
N GLU A 428 -7.10 15.56 -7.39
CA GLU A 428 -8.52 15.90 -7.35
C GLU A 428 -8.86 17.06 -8.30
N LEU A 429 -9.92 16.88 -9.09
CA LEU A 429 -10.39 17.91 -10.01
C LEU A 429 -11.21 18.96 -9.26
N ILE A 430 -10.89 20.24 -9.47
CA ILE A 430 -11.68 21.37 -8.94
C ILE A 430 -13.05 21.42 -9.63
N THR A 431 -13.06 21.32 -10.96
CA THR A 431 -14.28 21.17 -11.75
C THR A 431 -14.41 19.71 -12.13
N LYS A 432 -15.42 19.05 -11.58
CA LYS A 432 -15.65 17.60 -11.72
C LYS A 432 -16.71 17.33 -12.79
N PRO A 433 -16.32 16.97 -14.02
CA PRO A 433 -17.28 16.87 -15.12
C PRO A 433 -18.12 15.60 -15.03
N ALA A 434 -19.37 15.70 -15.48
CA ALA A 434 -20.24 14.53 -15.62
C ALA A 434 -19.77 13.66 -16.79
N ILE A 435 -19.62 12.37 -16.53
CA ILE A 435 -19.21 11.34 -17.48
C ILE A 435 -20.42 10.48 -17.82
N THR A 436 -20.69 10.29 -19.11
CA THR A 436 -21.84 9.51 -19.59
C THR A 436 -21.37 8.16 -20.10
N SER A 437 -21.99 7.08 -19.61
CA SER A 437 -21.73 5.72 -20.07
C SER A 437 -21.74 5.62 -21.59
N GLY A 438 -20.74 4.96 -22.16
CA GLY A 438 -20.60 4.71 -23.59
C GLY A 438 -20.10 5.90 -24.44
N ASN A 439 -20.04 7.11 -23.87
CA ASN A 439 -19.46 8.27 -24.55
C ASN A 439 -17.97 8.38 -24.24
N ASP A 440 -17.17 8.64 -25.27
CA ASP A 440 -15.75 8.91 -25.09
C ASP A 440 -15.53 10.14 -24.20
N PHE A 441 -14.48 10.10 -23.40
CA PHE A 441 -13.82 11.29 -22.89
C PHE A 441 -12.31 11.13 -22.99
N TYR A 442 -11.61 12.25 -23.05
CA TYR A 442 -10.16 12.32 -23.25
C TYR A 442 -9.54 13.09 -22.10
N VAL A 443 -8.59 12.46 -21.41
CA VAL A 443 -7.81 13.12 -20.36
C VAL A 443 -6.44 13.44 -20.95
N ALA A 444 -6.13 14.73 -21.05
CA ALA A 444 -4.88 15.26 -21.55
C ALA A 444 -4.10 15.89 -20.39
N VAL A 445 -2.84 15.51 -20.24
CA VAL A 445 -1.93 16.07 -19.25
C VAL A 445 -0.72 16.64 -19.97
N ARG A 446 -0.50 17.95 -19.80
CA ARG A 446 0.75 18.60 -20.17
C ARG A 446 1.78 18.28 -19.11
N PHE A 447 2.92 17.77 -19.55
CA PHE A 447 4.07 17.52 -18.68
C PHE A 447 5.18 18.50 -19.06
N ASN A 448 5.44 19.46 -18.18
CA ASN A 448 6.53 20.41 -18.31
C ASN A 448 7.58 20.12 -17.24
N THR A 449 8.76 19.64 -17.64
CA THR A 449 9.87 19.26 -16.76
C THR A 449 11.09 20.12 -17.04
N PRO A 450 11.19 21.34 -16.47
CA PRO A 450 12.29 22.26 -16.73
C PRO A 450 13.65 21.62 -16.43
N GLY A 451 14.39 21.23 -17.48
CA GLY A 451 15.71 20.63 -17.34
C GLY A 451 15.79 19.14 -17.68
N TYR A 452 14.66 18.45 -17.86
CA TYR A 452 14.63 17.04 -18.25
C TYR A 452 13.84 16.79 -19.54
N GLN A 453 14.47 16.15 -20.52
CA GLN A 453 13.93 16.01 -21.88
C GLN A 453 12.97 14.84 -22.05
N TYR A 454 12.61 14.11 -21.00
CA TYR A 454 11.71 12.96 -21.13
C TYR A 454 10.46 13.10 -20.23
N PRO A 455 9.55 14.05 -20.53
CA PRO A 455 8.49 14.47 -19.61
C PRO A 455 7.31 13.49 -19.46
N VAL A 456 7.01 12.65 -20.47
CA VAL A 456 5.78 11.83 -20.47
C VAL A 456 6.08 10.39 -20.08
N PRO A 457 5.52 9.87 -18.96
CA PRO A 457 5.68 8.47 -18.57
C PRO A 457 4.84 7.55 -19.46
N TYR A 458 5.35 6.36 -19.78
CA TYR A 458 4.59 5.33 -20.48
C TYR A 458 4.93 3.91 -20.05
N ASP A 459 3.97 3.02 -20.31
CA ASP A 459 4.05 1.57 -20.30
C ASP A 459 4.26 1.05 -21.74
N PHE A 460 5.00 -0.03 -21.88
CA PHE A 460 5.24 -0.73 -23.15
C PHE A 460 4.94 -2.24 -23.07
N TYR A 461 4.41 -2.73 -21.95
CA TYR A 461 4.00 -4.11 -21.77
C TYR A 461 2.64 -4.38 -22.44
N THR A 462 2.46 -5.59 -22.96
CA THR A 462 1.23 -5.98 -23.65
C THR A 462 0.15 -6.45 -22.67
N PRO A 463 -1.14 -6.09 -22.86
CA PRO A 463 -1.72 -5.58 -24.11
C PRO A 463 -1.58 -4.07 -24.30
N ILE A 464 -1.29 -3.64 -25.53
CA ILE A 464 -1.26 -2.21 -25.88
C ILE A 464 -2.65 -1.76 -26.33
N SER A 465 -3.18 -0.73 -25.67
CA SER A 465 -4.60 -0.32 -25.80
C SER A 465 -4.94 0.40 -27.10
N GLY A 466 -3.95 1.09 -27.70
CA GLY A 466 -4.16 1.99 -28.83
C GLY A 466 -4.91 3.29 -28.47
N GLN A 467 -5.13 3.57 -27.19
CA GLN A 467 -5.90 4.73 -26.70
C GLN A 467 -5.03 5.93 -26.33
N SER A 468 -3.72 5.82 -26.52
CA SER A 468 -2.74 6.82 -26.08
C SER A 468 -2.32 7.77 -27.20
N TYR A 469 -2.21 9.06 -26.85
CA TYR A 469 -1.89 10.15 -27.77
C TYR A 469 -0.81 11.06 -27.19
N VAL A 470 -0.09 11.76 -28.07
CA VAL A 470 0.86 12.80 -27.70
C VAL A 470 0.64 14.08 -28.52
N SER A 471 0.99 15.22 -27.94
CA SER A 471 0.98 16.51 -28.64
C SER A 471 2.10 17.42 -28.15
N SER A 472 2.74 18.14 -29.07
CA SER A 472 3.72 19.16 -28.74
C SER A 472 3.11 20.54 -28.46
N ASP A 473 1.86 20.77 -28.86
CA ASP A 473 1.22 22.09 -28.79
C ASP A 473 -0.15 22.08 -28.09
N GLY A 474 -0.62 20.91 -27.65
CA GLY A 474 -1.92 20.71 -27.00
C GLY A 474 -3.12 20.74 -27.94
N SER A 475 -2.90 20.97 -29.24
CA SER A 475 -3.96 21.18 -30.25
C SER A 475 -3.96 20.13 -31.37
N THR A 476 -2.78 19.67 -31.77
CA THR A 476 -2.55 18.67 -32.80
C THR A 476 -2.05 17.38 -32.16
N TRP A 477 -2.86 16.32 -32.22
CA TRP A 477 -2.64 15.09 -31.49
C TRP A 477 -2.29 13.92 -32.41
N PHE A 478 -1.32 13.12 -31.99
CA PHE A 478 -0.83 11.95 -32.70
C PHE A 478 -1.12 10.70 -31.87
N ASN A 479 -1.66 9.65 -32.48
CA ASN A 479 -1.93 8.39 -31.78
C ASN A 479 -0.66 7.55 -31.80
N LEU A 480 -0.14 7.18 -30.62
CA LEU A 480 1.14 6.50 -30.50
C LEU A 480 1.16 5.19 -31.28
N GLN A 481 0.12 4.36 -31.15
CA GLN A 481 0.07 3.07 -31.81
C GLN A 481 -0.01 3.20 -33.35
N GLN A 482 -0.81 4.13 -33.88
CA GLN A 482 -0.89 4.38 -35.32
C GLN A 482 0.45 4.83 -35.92
N ASP A 483 1.26 5.52 -35.11
CA ASP A 483 2.58 6.01 -35.50
C ASP A 483 3.70 4.98 -35.22
N GLY A 484 3.34 3.75 -34.84
CA GLY A 484 4.28 2.64 -34.65
C GLY A 484 4.93 2.57 -33.27
N TYR A 485 4.40 3.31 -32.29
CA TYR A 485 4.84 3.30 -30.90
C TYR A 485 3.85 2.50 -30.05
N PRO A 486 4.16 1.24 -29.71
CA PRO A 486 3.27 0.36 -28.96
C PRO A 486 3.32 0.70 -27.46
N TRP A 487 2.89 1.90 -27.08
CA TRP A 487 3.03 2.45 -25.74
C TRP A 487 1.70 2.98 -25.21
N ASP A 488 1.49 2.82 -23.92
CA ASP A 488 0.37 3.39 -23.18
C ASP A 488 0.84 4.46 -22.20
N VAL A 489 0.29 5.68 -22.35
CA VAL A 489 0.69 6.80 -21.50
C VAL A 489 0.18 6.57 -20.08
N GLY A 490 1.04 6.86 -19.10
CA GLY A 490 0.75 6.70 -17.67
C GLY A 490 -0.21 7.76 -17.10
N ILE A 491 -1.44 7.80 -17.62
CA ILE A 491 -2.55 8.65 -17.15
C ILE A 491 -3.76 7.76 -16.87
N ARG A 492 -4.43 8.00 -15.74
CA ARG A 492 -5.62 7.28 -15.28
C ARG A 492 -6.73 8.27 -14.92
N ALA A 493 -7.96 7.79 -14.93
CA ALA A 493 -9.15 8.55 -14.59
C ALA A 493 -9.97 7.82 -13.52
N VAL A 494 -10.37 8.54 -12.46
CA VAL A 494 -11.24 7.98 -11.43
C VAL A 494 -12.63 8.60 -11.55
N VAL A 495 -13.60 7.79 -11.93
CA VAL A 495 -15.01 8.20 -12.05
C VAL A 495 -15.79 7.65 -10.87
N GLN A 496 -16.47 8.51 -10.12
CA GLN A 496 -17.37 8.12 -9.05
C GLN A 496 -18.79 7.98 -9.58
N GLN A 497 -19.39 6.82 -9.37
CA GLN A 497 -20.77 6.54 -9.77
C GLN A 497 -21.78 7.12 -8.76
N PRO A 498 -22.95 7.61 -9.21
CA PRO A 498 -24.01 8.05 -8.31
C PRO A 498 -24.57 6.86 -7.52
N LEU A 499 -25.03 7.13 -6.30
CA LEU A 499 -25.81 6.15 -5.54
C LEU A 499 -27.06 5.76 -6.34
N LEU A 500 -27.32 4.46 -6.48
CA LEU A 500 -28.66 3.99 -6.77
C LEU A 500 -29.54 4.41 -5.59
N ALA A 501 -30.46 5.35 -5.81
CA ALA A 501 -31.41 5.74 -4.78
C ALA A 501 -32.23 4.50 -4.39
N PHE A 502 -32.03 3.99 -3.18
CA PHE A 502 -32.98 3.06 -2.57
C PHE A 502 -34.31 3.81 -2.41
N THR A 503 -35.30 3.43 -3.20
CA THR A 503 -36.66 4.00 -3.13
C THR A 503 -37.55 3.03 -2.34
N GLY A 504 -38.19 3.53 -1.27
CA GLY A 504 -39.15 2.76 -0.46
C GLY A 504 -38.70 2.44 0.97
N TYR A 505 -38.33 3.44 1.77
CA TYR A 505 -38.05 3.22 3.19
C TYR A 505 -39.32 2.81 3.95
N PRO A 506 -39.25 1.79 4.84
CA PRO A 506 -40.15 1.67 5.96
C PRO A 506 -40.04 2.94 6.82
N GLY A 507 -41.15 3.42 7.40
CA GLY A 507 -41.18 4.62 8.26
C GLY A 507 -40.19 4.60 9.44
N PHE A 508 -39.64 3.42 9.75
CA PHE A 508 -38.59 3.18 10.74
C PHE A 508 -37.32 4.02 10.59
N PHE A 509 -36.93 4.35 9.36
CA PHE A 509 -35.63 5.00 9.13
C PHE A 509 -35.76 6.50 8.86
N SER A 510 -36.96 7.02 8.58
CA SER A 510 -37.12 8.29 7.87
C SER A 510 -37.18 9.57 8.72
N THR A 511 -37.11 9.51 10.05
CA THR A 511 -37.17 10.72 10.91
C THR A 511 -36.63 10.47 12.31
N ASN A 512 -35.78 11.38 12.81
CA ASN A 512 -35.21 11.36 14.18
C ASN A 512 -34.46 10.05 14.52
N ALA A 513 -33.82 9.42 13.54
CA ALA A 513 -33.02 8.20 13.73
C ALA A 513 -31.55 8.53 14.01
N PHE A 514 -30.91 7.77 14.88
CA PHE A 514 -29.52 7.93 15.30
C PHE A 514 -28.79 6.59 15.29
N PHE A 515 -27.61 6.53 14.67
CA PHE A 515 -26.70 5.41 14.85
C PHE A 515 -25.88 5.59 16.13
N VAL A 516 -26.00 4.64 17.05
CA VAL A 516 -25.31 4.64 18.34
C VAL A 516 -24.25 3.55 18.33
N VAL A 517 -23.04 3.90 18.74
CA VAL A 517 -21.91 2.97 18.86
C VAL A 517 -21.57 2.89 20.35
N GLY A 518 -21.32 1.68 20.88
CA GLY A 518 -20.91 1.52 22.28
C GLY A 518 -19.58 2.24 22.56
N ASN A 519 -19.31 2.60 23.82
CA ASN A 519 -18.07 3.33 24.18
C ASN A 519 -16.77 2.56 23.86
N ASP A 520 -16.86 1.24 23.68
CA ASP A 520 -15.74 0.34 23.40
C ASP A 520 -15.81 -0.34 22.02
N ALA A 521 -16.67 0.13 21.11
CA ALA A 521 -16.77 -0.41 19.76
C ALA A 521 -15.72 0.23 18.84
N TYR A 522 -14.98 -0.60 18.10
CA TYR A 522 -13.94 -0.16 17.18
C TYR A 522 -14.52 0.10 15.79
N CYS A 523 -13.99 1.08 15.07
CA CYS A 523 -14.49 1.52 13.76
C CYS A 523 -14.47 0.45 12.63
N THR A 524 -14.04 -0.78 12.92
CA THR A 524 -13.99 -1.93 11.99
C THR A 524 -15.25 -2.79 12.02
N ASP A 525 -16.24 -2.43 12.82
CA ASP A 525 -17.45 -3.19 12.98
C ASP A 525 -18.29 -3.19 11.72
N VAL A 526 -18.79 -4.34 11.26
CA VAL A 526 -19.40 -4.51 9.91
C VAL A 526 -20.55 -3.52 9.63
N LEU A 527 -21.30 -3.11 10.65
CA LEU A 527 -22.33 -2.06 10.55
C LEU A 527 -21.83 -0.64 10.91
N GLY A 528 -20.67 -0.54 11.56
CA GLY A 528 -19.89 0.68 11.79
C GLY A 528 -18.96 1.05 10.61
N THR A 529 -18.75 0.16 9.64
CA THR A 529 -18.16 0.57 8.37
C THR A 529 -19.16 1.53 7.71
N GLY A 530 -18.73 2.79 7.54
CA GLY A 530 -19.53 3.88 7.00
C GLY A 530 -19.98 3.70 5.55
N LYS A 531 -20.33 2.50 5.08
CA LYS A 531 -20.94 2.23 3.77
C LYS A 531 -22.47 2.22 3.86
N ILE A 532 -23.06 1.53 4.84
CA ILE A 532 -24.53 1.41 4.98
C ILE A 532 -25.11 2.62 5.73
N ALA A 533 -24.55 2.98 6.90
CA ALA A 533 -24.99 4.15 7.67
C ALA A 533 -24.82 5.46 6.87
N TYR A 534 -23.72 5.58 6.13
CA TYR A 534 -23.51 6.67 5.17
C TYR A 534 -24.46 6.61 3.99
N GLY A 535 -24.72 5.42 3.42
CA GLY A 535 -25.71 5.23 2.35
C GLY A 535 -27.11 5.71 2.75
N LEU A 536 -27.53 5.44 3.99
CA LEU A 536 -28.81 5.88 4.55
C LEU A 536 -28.82 7.39 4.86
N ALA A 537 -27.78 7.92 5.51
CA ALA A 537 -27.73 9.35 5.80
C ALA A 537 -27.64 10.22 4.54
N VAL A 538 -26.85 9.81 3.53
CA VAL A 538 -26.73 10.53 2.25
C VAL A 538 -28.02 10.44 1.44
N ALA A 539 -28.83 9.39 1.63
CA ALA A 539 -30.18 9.31 1.09
C ALA A 539 -31.20 10.22 1.82
N GLY A 540 -30.77 11.03 2.79
CA GLY A 540 -31.61 11.98 3.54
C GLY A 540 -32.52 11.32 4.58
N VAL A 541 -32.18 10.10 4.98
CA VAL A 541 -33.02 9.25 5.85
C VAL A 541 -32.69 9.51 7.32
N VAL A 542 -31.42 9.78 7.63
CA VAL A 542 -30.89 9.88 9.00
C VAL A 542 -30.10 11.18 9.15
N GLU A 543 -30.19 11.84 10.30
CA GLU A 543 -29.61 13.18 10.50
C GLU A 543 -28.08 13.23 10.71
N ASN A 544 -27.36 12.10 10.82
CA ASN A 544 -25.89 12.07 10.84
C ASN A 544 -25.31 10.65 10.62
N PRO A 545 -24.39 10.44 9.64
CA PRO A 545 -23.79 9.13 9.36
C PRO A 545 -22.60 8.72 10.22
N GLU A 546 -22.02 9.64 10.99
CA GLU A 546 -20.94 9.33 11.91
C GLU A 546 -21.56 8.78 13.21
N GLY A 547 -21.29 7.50 13.52
CA GLY A 547 -21.81 6.85 14.72
C GLY A 547 -21.47 7.65 15.98
N ARG A 548 -22.48 8.03 16.78
CA ARG A 548 -22.29 8.74 18.04
C ARG A 548 -22.15 7.74 19.17
N THR A 549 -21.27 7.99 20.14
CA THR A 549 -21.29 7.20 21.38
C THR A 549 -22.51 7.55 22.22
N HIS A 550 -23.06 6.58 22.96
CA HIS A 550 -24.28 6.79 23.77
C HIS A 550 -24.16 7.98 24.74
N THR A 551 -22.94 8.31 25.18
CA THR A 551 -22.64 9.42 26.09
C THR A 551 -22.80 10.81 25.47
N ILE A 552 -22.92 10.91 24.15
CA ILE A 552 -22.96 12.20 23.41
C ILE A 552 -24.41 12.59 23.08
N LEU A 553 -25.38 11.68 23.17
CA LEU A 553 -26.80 11.99 22.97
C LEU A 553 -27.34 12.84 24.14
N THR A 554 -28.13 13.86 23.82
CA THR A 554 -28.91 14.61 24.81
C THR A 554 -30.01 13.73 25.40
N SER A 555 -30.52 14.07 26.58
CA SER A 555 -31.65 13.35 27.18
C SER A 555 -32.86 13.31 26.25
N THR A 556 -33.14 14.40 25.52
CA THR A 556 -34.23 14.42 24.53
C THR A 556 -33.99 13.46 23.36
N GLU A 557 -32.76 13.35 22.86
CA GLU A 557 -32.42 12.39 21.79
C GLU A 557 -32.51 10.94 22.28
N HIS A 558 -32.10 10.67 23.51
CA HIS A 558 -32.32 9.36 24.18
C HIS A 558 -33.80 9.03 24.29
N ASP A 559 -34.61 9.98 24.77
CA ASP A 559 -36.01 9.74 25.09
C ASP A 559 -36.92 9.70 23.85
N THR A 560 -36.56 10.40 22.77
CA THR A 560 -37.44 10.63 21.60
C THR A 560 -36.87 10.18 20.26
N GLY A 561 -35.58 9.85 20.18
CA GLY A 561 -34.92 9.40 18.96
C GLY A 561 -35.14 7.93 18.67
N ASN A 562 -35.20 7.54 17.40
CA ASN A 562 -35.08 6.14 16.97
C ASN A 562 -33.60 5.74 17.05
N LEU A 563 -33.22 4.92 18.03
CA LEU A 563 -31.82 4.58 18.26
C LEU A 563 -31.47 3.27 17.54
N ILE A 564 -30.39 3.28 16.77
CA ILE A 564 -29.90 2.14 16.01
C ILE A 564 -28.49 1.84 16.51
N SER A 565 -28.37 0.90 17.44
CA SER A 565 -27.07 0.47 17.92
C SER A 565 -26.37 -0.36 16.83
N VAL A 566 -25.21 0.10 16.36
CA VAL A 566 -24.39 -0.57 15.34
C VAL A 566 -22.97 -0.79 15.88
N GLY A 567 -22.47 -2.02 15.75
CA GLY A 567 -21.18 -2.43 16.29
C GLY A 567 -21.02 -3.96 16.22
N GLY A 568 -19.79 -4.44 16.20
CA GLY A 568 -19.39 -5.83 16.04
C GLY A 568 -18.15 -6.10 16.92
N PRO A 569 -17.69 -7.35 17.02
CA PRO A 569 -18.57 -8.43 17.46
C PRO A 569 -19.34 -8.00 18.72
N ALA A 570 -20.63 -8.29 18.78
CA ALA A 570 -21.47 -8.08 19.98
C ALA A 570 -21.10 -9.00 21.17
N ILE A 571 -19.83 -9.37 21.27
CA ILE A 571 -19.20 -10.10 22.37
C ILE A 571 -17.88 -9.39 22.67
N ASN A 572 -17.95 -8.12 23.08
CA ASN A 572 -17.12 -7.76 24.21
C ASN A 572 -17.74 -8.49 25.41
N PRO A 573 -17.04 -9.38 26.15
CA PRO A 573 -17.53 -10.00 27.39
C PRO A 573 -17.94 -8.98 28.48
N ILE A 574 -17.86 -7.68 28.18
CA ILE A 574 -18.21 -6.53 29.01
C ILE A 574 -19.38 -5.73 28.39
N ALA A 575 -20.19 -6.29 27.48
CA ALA A 575 -21.45 -5.67 27.01
C ALA A 575 -22.53 -5.65 28.11
N ILE A 576 -22.20 -5.05 29.26
CA ILE A 576 -23.06 -4.83 30.42
C ILE A 576 -24.26 -3.96 30.02
N GLU A 577 -24.13 -3.13 28.98
CA GLU A 577 -25.18 -2.25 28.47
C GLU A 577 -26.46 -3.03 28.08
N PHE A 578 -26.36 -4.16 27.36
CA PHE A 578 -27.56 -4.92 26.98
C PHE A 578 -28.24 -5.62 28.15
N GLY A 579 -27.45 -6.21 29.05
CA GLY A 579 -27.97 -6.85 30.26
C GLY A 579 -28.54 -5.86 31.28
N SER A 580 -27.91 -4.69 31.42
CA SER A 580 -28.33 -3.67 32.39
C SER A 580 -29.47 -2.79 31.90
N ILE A 581 -29.59 -2.57 30.59
CA ILE A 581 -30.65 -1.74 29.99
C ILE A 581 -31.83 -2.63 29.62
N PHE A 582 -31.64 -3.69 28.81
CA PHE A 582 -32.76 -4.44 28.23
C PHE A 582 -33.11 -5.75 28.95
N GLY A 583 -32.36 -6.13 29.98
CA GLY A 583 -32.56 -7.42 30.66
C GLY A 583 -32.29 -8.64 29.78
N ILE A 584 -31.52 -8.44 28.70
CA ILE A 584 -31.14 -9.49 27.74
C ILE A 584 -29.79 -10.05 28.16
N THR A 585 -29.73 -11.36 28.36
CA THR A 585 -28.49 -12.08 28.69
C THR A 585 -28.33 -13.27 27.75
N TYR A 586 -27.15 -13.87 27.71
CA TYR A 586 -26.91 -15.06 26.90
C TYR A 586 -25.87 -15.96 27.53
N GLU A 587 -25.90 -17.24 27.16
CA GLU A 587 -24.86 -18.22 27.39
C GLU A 587 -24.29 -18.68 26.04
N TYR A 588 -22.98 -18.58 25.88
CA TYR A 588 -22.32 -18.94 24.62
C TYR A 588 -21.18 -19.93 24.82
N ASN A 589 -21.21 -21.03 24.08
CA ASN A 589 -20.14 -22.01 23.99
C ASN A 589 -19.72 -22.18 22.51
N PRO A 590 -18.57 -21.61 22.10
CA PRO A 590 -18.19 -21.55 20.70
C PRO A 590 -18.20 -22.87 19.95
N GLY A 591 -18.92 -22.90 18.83
CA GLY A 591 -19.06 -24.09 17.98
C GLY A 591 -19.88 -25.22 18.59
N VAL A 592 -20.54 -25.01 19.74
CA VAL A 592 -21.31 -26.05 20.44
C VAL A 592 -22.73 -25.60 20.71
N THR A 593 -22.93 -24.54 21.51
CA THR A 593 -24.27 -24.09 21.89
C THR A 593 -24.32 -22.58 22.04
N PHE A 594 -25.52 -22.05 21.86
CA PHE A 594 -25.76 -20.64 22.04
C PHE A 594 -27.21 -20.42 22.52
N GLU A 595 -27.37 -19.81 23.69
CA GLU A 595 -28.69 -19.56 24.30
C GLU A 595 -28.86 -18.08 24.66
N ILE A 596 -29.95 -17.47 24.22
CA ILE A 596 -30.34 -16.10 24.61
C ILE A 596 -31.47 -16.19 25.63
N PHE A 597 -31.39 -15.38 26.69
CA PHE A 597 -32.44 -15.18 27.68
C PHE A 597 -32.97 -13.74 27.62
N CYS A 598 -34.28 -13.59 27.55
CA CYS A 598 -34.95 -12.30 27.61
C CYS A 598 -36.32 -12.47 28.28
N GLU A 599 -36.64 -11.63 29.27
CA GLU A 599 -37.95 -11.60 29.95
C GLU A 599 -38.46 -12.95 30.50
N GLY A 600 -37.56 -13.90 30.78
CA GLY A 600 -37.90 -15.23 31.28
C GLY A 600 -38.13 -16.29 30.21
N GLU A 601 -38.04 -15.92 28.94
CA GLU A 601 -38.01 -16.83 27.78
C GLU A 601 -36.57 -17.04 27.30
N SER A 602 -36.31 -18.17 26.64
CA SER A 602 -35.02 -18.41 25.99
C SER A 602 -35.12 -19.06 24.61
N ILE A 603 -34.19 -18.72 23.73
CA ILE A 603 -33.92 -19.46 22.49
C ILE A 603 -32.59 -20.16 22.66
N PHE A 604 -32.62 -21.49 22.62
CA PHE A 604 -31.45 -22.36 22.63
C PHE A 604 -31.12 -22.84 21.22
N LEU A 605 -29.86 -22.72 20.82
CA LEU A 605 -29.32 -23.17 19.55
C LEU A 605 -28.19 -24.18 19.78
N ASP A 606 -28.32 -25.35 19.17
CA ASP A 606 -27.23 -26.33 19.04
C ASP A 606 -26.46 -26.04 17.74
N LEU A 607 -25.36 -25.29 17.85
CA LEU A 607 -24.60 -24.82 16.70
C LEU A 607 -23.97 -25.98 15.89
N THR A 608 -23.85 -27.18 16.47
CA THR A 608 -23.35 -28.35 15.75
C THR A 608 -24.31 -28.82 14.65
N GLN A 609 -25.57 -28.42 14.71
CA GLN A 609 -26.58 -28.74 13.68
C GLN A 609 -26.54 -27.81 12.47
N TYR A 610 -25.76 -26.72 12.54
CA TYR A 610 -25.71 -25.67 11.52
C TYR A 610 -24.27 -25.35 11.07
N PRO A 611 -23.54 -26.33 10.51
CA PRO A 611 -22.11 -26.18 10.20
C PRO A 611 -21.80 -25.29 8.99
N GLN A 612 -22.81 -24.89 8.21
CA GLN A 612 -22.67 -24.16 6.92
C GLN A 612 -23.80 -23.16 6.69
N GLU A 613 -24.46 -22.72 7.75
CA GLU A 613 -25.59 -21.78 7.64
C GLU A 613 -25.34 -20.57 8.52
N ASP A 614 -25.83 -19.43 8.05
CA ASP A 614 -25.93 -18.25 8.88
C ASP A 614 -27.33 -18.21 9.51
N ILE A 615 -27.36 -17.91 10.80
CA ILE A 615 -28.57 -17.91 11.62
C ILE A 615 -28.74 -16.53 12.22
N CYS A 616 -29.96 -16.00 12.30
CA CYS A 616 -30.24 -14.78 13.05
C CYS A 616 -31.40 -14.95 14.02
N ILE A 617 -31.21 -14.54 15.28
CA ILE A 617 -32.30 -14.34 16.22
C ILE A 617 -32.77 -12.90 16.14
N VAL A 618 -34.05 -12.69 15.91
CA VAL A 618 -34.70 -11.37 15.95
C VAL A 618 -35.63 -11.32 17.15
N TYR A 619 -35.23 -10.63 18.21
CA TYR A 619 -36.13 -10.21 19.28
C TYR A 619 -36.94 -9.01 18.81
N VAL A 620 -38.23 -8.97 19.13
CA VAL A 620 -39.08 -7.79 18.99
C VAL A 620 -39.88 -7.65 20.27
N GLY A 621 -39.67 -6.60 21.07
CA GLY A 621 -40.39 -6.47 22.34
C GLY A 621 -40.59 -5.03 22.77
N ASP A 622 -41.27 -4.83 23.91
CA ASP A 622 -41.47 -3.51 24.51
C ASP A 622 -40.49 -3.32 25.67
N HIS A 623 -39.77 -2.20 25.69
CA HIS A 623 -38.94 -1.78 26.80
C HIS A 623 -39.20 -0.30 27.08
N ASP A 624 -39.61 0.04 28.30
CA ASP A 624 -39.96 1.41 28.70
C ASP A 624 -40.94 2.11 27.71
N SER A 625 -41.96 1.39 27.24
CA SER A 625 -42.94 1.88 26.24
C SER A 625 -42.32 2.22 24.88
N ARG A 626 -41.21 1.58 24.52
CA ARG A 626 -40.54 1.65 23.23
C ARG A 626 -40.42 0.25 22.66
N ASN A 627 -40.60 0.11 21.36
CA ASN A 627 -40.37 -1.18 20.72
C ASN A 627 -38.90 -1.35 20.39
N VAL A 628 -38.34 -2.45 20.87
CA VAL A 628 -36.96 -2.90 20.69
C VAL A 628 -36.97 -4.05 19.68
N MET A 629 -36.23 -3.91 18.58
CA MET A 629 -35.88 -5.03 17.72
C MET A 629 -34.40 -5.34 17.86
N LEU A 630 -34.06 -6.53 18.33
CA LEU A 630 -32.68 -6.98 18.45
C LEU A 630 -32.43 -8.07 17.42
N VAL A 631 -31.56 -7.80 16.45
CA VAL A 631 -31.17 -8.73 15.39
C VAL A 631 -29.79 -9.25 15.74
N TRP A 632 -29.64 -10.56 15.92
CA TRP A 632 -28.36 -11.18 16.25
C TRP A 632 -28.04 -12.33 15.31
N GLY A 633 -27.02 -12.17 14.47
CA GLY A 633 -26.48 -13.17 13.55
C GLY A 633 -25.34 -14.03 14.14
N TYR A 634 -25.33 -15.31 13.79
CA TYR A 634 -24.22 -16.26 13.85
C TYR A 634 -23.89 -16.69 12.43
N GLY A 635 -22.65 -16.48 11.98
CA GLY A 635 -22.18 -16.92 10.68
C GLY A 635 -21.37 -18.22 10.73
N TRP A 636 -21.36 -18.97 9.63
CA TRP A 636 -20.65 -20.26 9.51
C TRP A 636 -19.12 -20.16 9.73
N GLU A 637 -18.52 -18.97 9.58
CA GLU A 637 -17.11 -18.66 9.88
C GLU A 637 -16.89 -18.01 11.26
N GLY A 638 -17.89 -18.04 12.15
CA GLY A 638 -17.79 -17.48 13.50
C GLY A 638 -17.97 -15.96 13.57
N SER A 639 -18.62 -15.36 12.57
CA SER A 639 -18.99 -13.93 12.57
C SER A 639 -20.21 -13.69 13.46
N TYR A 640 -20.10 -12.80 14.46
CA TYR A 640 -21.22 -12.39 15.33
C TYR A 640 -21.58 -10.95 15.04
N ALA A 641 -22.81 -10.68 14.61
CA ALA A 641 -23.31 -9.33 14.40
C ALA A 641 -24.61 -9.11 15.15
N GLY A 642 -24.63 -8.15 16.08
CA GLY A 642 -25.82 -7.74 16.83
C GLY A 642 -26.22 -6.32 16.46
N SER A 643 -27.49 -6.07 16.15
CA SER A 643 -28.06 -4.72 16.01
C SER A 643 -29.25 -4.60 16.93
N ALA A 644 -29.34 -3.49 17.66
CA ALA A 644 -30.54 -3.16 18.41
C ALA A 644 -31.15 -1.90 17.84
N PHE A 645 -32.41 -1.99 17.43
CA PHE A 645 -33.23 -0.87 17.04
C PHE A 645 -34.22 -0.57 18.15
N MET A 646 -34.35 0.69 18.54
CA MET A 646 -35.36 1.15 19.48
C MET A 646 -36.14 2.30 18.86
N GLY A 647 -37.45 2.14 18.69
CA GLY A 647 -38.25 3.13 17.98
C GLY A 647 -39.59 3.47 18.61
N ASP A 648 -40.24 4.47 18.01
CA ASP A 648 -41.62 4.85 18.34
C ASP A 648 -42.56 3.64 18.15
N PRO A 649 -43.34 3.26 19.18
CA PRO A 649 -44.28 2.15 19.12
C PRO A 649 -45.28 2.21 17.95
N THR A 650 -45.62 3.41 17.49
CA THR A 650 -46.57 3.61 16.38
C THR A 650 -46.08 3.05 15.05
N ASN A 651 -44.77 2.92 14.85
CA ASN A 651 -44.17 2.39 13.62
C ASN A 651 -44.24 0.86 13.51
N TRP A 652 -44.51 0.16 14.62
CA TRP A 652 -44.46 -1.31 14.73
C TRP A 652 -45.83 -1.99 14.71
N GLN A 653 -46.92 -1.25 14.43
CA GLN A 653 -48.28 -1.79 14.46
C GLN A 653 -48.53 -2.99 13.51
N ALA A 654 -47.59 -3.29 12.60
CA ALA A 654 -47.63 -4.46 11.73
C ALA A 654 -47.19 -5.77 12.42
N TYR A 655 -46.54 -5.71 13.59
CA TYR A 655 -45.98 -6.86 14.31
C TYR A 655 -46.38 -6.86 15.80
N PRO A 656 -47.68 -6.84 16.14
CA PRO A 656 -48.14 -6.56 17.51
C PRO A 656 -47.90 -7.70 18.53
N ASP A 657 -47.67 -8.94 18.06
CA ASP A 657 -47.75 -10.14 18.91
C ASP A 657 -46.51 -11.07 18.84
N ALA A 658 -45.41 -10.66 18.18
CA ALA A 658 -44.21 -11.51 18.03
C ALA A 658 -43.11 -11.04 18.98
N HIS A 659 -42.60 -11.93 19.84
CA HIS A 659 -41.58 -11.58 20.82
C HIS A 659 -40.17 -12.05 20.41
N LEU A 660 -40.07 -13.25 19.83
CA LEU A 660 -38.80 -13.80 19.33
C LEU A 660 -39.00 -14.55 18.02
N LEU A 661 -38.17 -14.26 17.01
CA LEU A 661 -38.13 -14.95 15.72
C LEU A 661 -36.75 -15.56 15.51
N LEU A 662 -36.70 -16.82 15.08
CA LEU A 662 -35.47 -17.46 14.59
C LEU A 662 -35.51 -17.48 13.06
N LEU A 663 -34.59 -16.76 12.43
CA LEU A 663 -34.42 -16.71 10.98
C LEU A 663 -33.20 -17.55 10.57
N ARG A 664 -33.34 -18.31 9.50
CA ARG A 664 -32.26 -19.07 8.85
C ARG A 664 -32.14 -18.66 7.40
N TRP A 665 -30.93 -18.59 6.88
CA TRP A 665 -30.72 -18.47 5.44
C TRP A 665 -29.47 -19.23 5.00
N ALA A 666 -29.49 -19.59 3.72
CA ALA A 666 -28.34 -20.14 3.02
C ALA A 666 -28.31 -19.52 1.63
N ASP A 667 -27.17 -18.97 1.21
CA ASP A 667 -26.96 -18.56 -0.17
C ASP A 667 -26.95 -19.83 -1.03
N SER A 668 -28.11 -20.12 -1.63
CA SER A 668 -28.34 -21.38 -2.33
C SER A 668 -27.70 -21.40 -3.72
N ASN A 669 -27.23 -20.25 -4.19
CA ASN A 669 -26.72 -20.05 -5.54
C ASN A 669 -25.22 -19.63 -5.56
N ALA A 670 -24.64 -19.35 -4.40
CA ALA A 670 -23.24 -18.99 -4.18
C ALA A 670 -22.78 -17.74 -4.95
N ASP A 671 -23.68 -16.77 -5.15
CA ASP A 671 -23.38 -15.45 -5.73
C ASP A 671 -22.92 -14.43 -4.69
N GLY A 672 -22.88 -14.82 -3.42
CA GLY A 672 -22.52 -13.96 -2.29
C GLY A 672 -23.66 -13.09 -1.80
N LEU A 673 -24.89 -13.27 -2.29
CA LEU A 673 -26.08 -12.49 -1.94
C LEU A 673 -27.25 -13.38 -1.52
N VAL A 674 -27.86 -13.05 -0.38
CA VAL A 674 -29.03 -13.78 0.13
C VAL A 674 -30.31 -13.14 -0.40
N GLN A 675 -31.11 -13.93 -1.10
CA GLN A 675 -32.43 -13.55 -1.61
C GLN A 675 -33.51 -13.76 -0.55
N ILE A 676 -34.60 -12.99 -0.60
CA ILE A 676 -35.72 -13.13 0.35
C ILE A 676 -36.33 -14.53 0.37
N THR A 677 -36.25 -15.25 -0.76
CA THR A 677 -36.74 -16.63 -0.89
C THR A 677 -35.84 -17.66 -0.20
N GLU A 678 -34.62 -17.27 0.18
CA GLU A 678 -33.64 -18.11 0.87
C GLU A 678 -33.72 -17.97 2.40
N ILE A 679 -34.57 -17.06 2.89
CA ILE A 679 -34.80 -16.81 4.32
C ILE A 679 -36.01 -17.61 4.80
N THR A 680 -35.84 -18.36 5.90
CA THR A 680 -36.90 -19.15 6.54
C THR A 680 -37.04 -18.78 8.01
N VAL A 681 -38.28 -18.78 8.52
CA VAL A 681 -38.58 -18.60 9.96
C VAL A 681 -38.73 -19.98 10.58
N GLU A 682 -37.82 -20.35 11.48
CA GLU A 682 -37.79 -21.69 12.11
C GLU A 682 -38.62 -21.75 13.40
N THR A 683 -38.69 -20.66 14.17
CA THR A 683 -39.48 -20.58 15.41
C THR A 683 -39.98 -19.16 15.62
N SER A 684 -41.22 -19.05 16.11
CA SER A 684 -41.82 -17.81 16.60
C SER A 684 -42.38 -18.05 18.00
N ILE A 685 -41.96 -17.25 18.98
CA ILE A 685 -42.51 -17.23 20.34
C ILE A 685 -43.25 -15.92 20.56
#